data_AF-A0A0M0K0R6-F1
#
_entry.id   AF-A0A0M0K0R6-F1
#
_cell.length_a   1.000
_cell.length_b   1.000
_cell.length_c   1.000
_cell.angle_alpha   90.00
_cell.angle_beta   90.00
_cell.angle_gamma   90.00
#
_symmetry.space_group_name_H-M   'P 1'
#
loop_
_entity.id
_entity.type
_entity.pdbx_description
1 polymer ?
#
loop_
_entity_poly.entity_id
_entity_poly.type
_entity_poly.pdbx_seq_one_letter_code
_entity_poly.pdbx_strand_id
1 'polypeptide(L)'
;MGAGLRNMAVAELRHLMRLTEDVVRHSQSAVEALSIGRPLTSRARYLQPLAELIGPPPATRTWEDEWIALNVEAFAIAGRMECANEFHVKMHDTPERLRTNFSPTIDDLLRSPSWTRERAELYVLLGTAAGSISRALRGRDSCYVASTYALCEALFESRPDSRSKLPPRMFRNMLGECSLTEAEPNWKQLEQPDETGFCGLTSMALTLVDCMPQSFTETGFAVRVAAKHRVEHKPAPGDVVAFDSAPDDEHGAHTAIITTSNRQACFPPNTQFRLKEVFGAGEWEAPGGKFPQQRLLVVTATYHPPRSDVVGKFSQLFADQQPKLCGSREALIFGRPEACALGLDGLADNPMLSMADEFARDLEWTTWEGAKYTLRSEYEYVTGSAVSAPCGASGTRDEANDGKTLADFQAAANAWIADRRRKGLGTIPGESALLTRDEVLAVRLITGPAHHPINGFLRQTSKVVGEHRRILAQHPSLTFAATVGHVCRALRKLADVASEEEISTPLWRGMRGAVPSSFWEEDSGFIPTSARQGVVVEPAFMSTSRLEQACIDFMQADGPNVLWVIQPQPATGGVDCAFHSGASVSILSQFAHEDEVLFAPGTMLRATPESTTARASAPFEEAGKKRYRMIKVVPSVF
;
A
#
# COMPACT_ATOMS: atom_id res chain seq x y z
N MET A 1 -10.85 55.34 17.25
CA MET A 1 -11.82 54.26 17.51
C MET A 1 -11.67 53.03 16.59
N GLY A 2 -11.23 53.14 15.32
CA GLY A 2 -11.20 51.99 14.39
C GLY A 2 -10.13 50.90 14.61
N ALA A 3 -9.01 51.19 15.28
CA ALA A 3 -7.93 50.21 15.49
C ALA A 3 -8.21 49.23 16.63
N GLY A 4 -8.87 49.67 17.70
CA GLY A 4 -9.23 48.81 18.84
C GLY A 4 -10.27 47.74 18.49
N LEU A 5 -11.28 48.11 17.69
CA LEU A 5 -12.31 47.20 17.20
C LEU A 5 -11.74 46.12 16.27
N ARG A 6 -10.77 46.46 15.41
CA ARG A 6 -10.06 45.46 14.58
C ARG A 6 -9.25 44.47 15.41
N ASN A 7 -8.55 44.96 16.44
CA ASN A 7 -7.74 44.09 17.29
C ASN A 7 -8.61 43.14 18.13
N MET A 8 -9.76 43.60 18.61
CA MET A 8 -10.77 42.72 19.24
C MET A 8 -11.29 41.66 18.28
N ALA A 9 -11.72 42.05 17.07
CA ALA A 9 -12.23 41.10 16.09
C ALA A 9 -11.18 40.03 15.68
N VAL A 10 -9.91 40.41 15.54
CA VAL A 10 -8.81 39.48 15.27
C VAL A 10 -8.53 38.55 16.45
N ALA A 11 -8.60 39.06 17.69
CA ALA A 11 -8.43 38.23 18.88
C ALA A 11 -9.57 37.21 19.03
N GLU A 12 -10.80 37.63 18.73
CA GLU A 12 -12.00 36.80 18.78
C GLU A 12 -12.01 35.74 17.67
N LEU A 13 -11.56 36.10 16.46
CA LEU A 13 -11.29 35.13 15.39
C LEU A 13 -10.22 34.11 15.79
N ARG A 14 -9.11 34.53 16.39
CA ARG A 14 -8.06 33.60 16.87
C ARG A 14 -8.57 32.69 17.99
N HIS A 15 -9.47 33.19 18.83
CA HIS A 15 -10.09 32.41 19.89
C HIS A 15 -11.05 31.36 19.31
N LEU A 16 -11.89 31.75 18.34
CA LEU A 16 -12.77 30.83 17.62
C LEU A 16 -11.99 29.79 16.82
N MET A 17 -10.87 30.16 16.19
CA MET A 17 -9.97 29.21 15.51
C MET A 17 -9.41 28.18 16.48
N ARG A 18 -8.93 28.60 17.66
CA ARG A 18 -8.42 27.68 18.70
C ARG A 18 -9.50 26.74 19.24
N LEU A 19 -10.69 27.27 19.51
CA LEU A 19 -11.85 26.44 19.92
C LEU A 19 -12.20 25.41 18.85
N THR A 20 -12.15 25.80 17.58
CA THR A 20 -12.42 24.90 16.45
C THR A 20 -11.33 23.83 16.33
N GLU A 21 -10.05 24.21 16.46
CA GLU A 21 -8.91 23.27 16.50
C GLU A 21 -9.03 22.28 17.66
N ASP A 22 -9.44 22.74 18.84
CA ASP A 22 -9.65 21.88 20.00
C ASP A 22 -10.85 20.95 19.81
N VAL A 23 -11.97 21.42 19.26
CA VAL A 23 -13.14 20.57 18.93
C VAL A 23 -12.77 19.53 17.89
N VAL A 24 -12.03 19.90 16.83
CA VAL A 24 -11.52 18.95 15.82
C VAL A 24 -10.62 17.91 16.46
N ARG A 25 -9.68 18.31 17.32
CA ARG A 25 -8.75 17.40 18.01
C ARG A 25 -9.48 16.42 18.94
N HIS A 26 -10.45 16.91 19.72
CA HIS A 26 -11.27 16.05 20.59
C HIS A 26 -12.15 15.10 19.78
N SER A 27 -12.72 15.57 18.67
CA SER A 27 -13.53 14.74 17.77
C SER A 27 -12.69 13.66 17.10
N GLN A 28 -11.48 13.99 16.64
CA GLN A 28 -10.52 13.04 16.08
C GLN A 28 -10.09 12.00 17.13
N SER A 29 -9.78 12.44 18.36
CA SER A 29 -9.42 11.53 19.46
C SER A 29 -10.57 10.59 19.83
N ALA A 30 -11.81 11.09 19.80
CA ALA A 30 -13.01 10.28 20.03
C ALA A 30 -13.26 9.29 18.88
N VAL A 31 -13.07 9.71 17.63
CA VAL A 31 -13.18 8.84 16.44
C VAL A 31 -12.10 7.76 16.47
N GLU A 32 -10.85 8.08 16.82
CA GLU A 32 -9.76 7.11 16.99
C GLU A 32 -10.06 6.11 18.11
N ALA A 33 -10.56 6.58 19.26
CA ALA A 33 -10.99 5.72 20.37
C ALA A 33 -12.16 4.78 20.00
N LEU A 34 -13.06 5.23 19.12
CA LEU A 34 -14.19 4.44 18.61
C LEU A 34 -13.80 3.52 17.45
N SER A 35 -12.64 3.73 16.82
CA SER A 35 -12.12 2.93 15.71
C SER A 35 -11.35 1.69 16.16
N ILE A 36 -11.17 1.49 17.48
CA ILE A 36 -10.52 0.32 18.07
C ILE A 36 -11.46 -0.88 17.91
N GLY A 37 -11.33 -1.64 16.82
CA GLY A 37 -12.04 -2.91 16.69
C GLY A 37 -12.29 -3.45 15.28
N ARG A 38 -11.91 -2.77 14.19
CA ARG A 38 -12.02 -3.34 12.83
C ARG A 38 -10.68 -3.90 12.36
N PRO A 39 -10.63 -5.11 11.77
CA PRO A 39 -9.46 -5.60 11.05
C PRO A 39 -9.04 -4.61 9.97
N LEU A 40 -7.75 -4.49 9.70
CA LEU A 40 -7.16 -3.54 8.75
C LEU A 40 -7.35 -4.03 7.31
N THR A 41 -7.60 -3.12 6.36
CA THR A 41 -8.30 -3.49 5.11
C THR A 41 -7.70 -2.91 3.82
N SER A 42 -6.44 -2.50 3.85
CA SER A 42 -5.64 -2.34 2.62
C SER A 42 -4.17 -2.69 2.83
N ARG A 43 -3.49 -3.00 1.71
CA ARG A 43 -2.14 -3.56 1.73
C ARG A 43 -1.07 -2.63 2.31
N ALA A 44 -1.30 -1.33 2.29
CA ALA A 44 -0.31 -0.36 2.74
C ALA A 44 -0.45 0.08 4.20
N ARG A 45 -1.56 -0.33 4.85
CA ARG A 45 -1.63 -0.30 6.31
C ARG A 45 -1.07 -1.54 6.99
N TYR A 46 -0.61 -2.53 6.23
CA TYR A 46 0.24 -3.53 6.85
C TYR A 46 1.56 -2.88 7.25
N LEU A 47 2.24 -2.14 6.38
CA LEU A 47 3.57 -1.62 6.69
C LEU A 47 3.56 -0.10 6.91
N GLN A 48 3.04 0.36 8.03
CA GLN A 48 3.08 1.79 8.38
C GLN A 48 4.52 2.26 8.62
N PRO A 49 4.91 3.47 8.20
CA PRO A 49 6.21 4.05 8.56
C PRO A 49 6.37 4.15 10.08
N LEU A 50 7.59 3.95 10.58
CA LEU A 50 7.88 4.09 12.02
C LEU A 50 7.45 5.46 12.56
N ALA A 51 7.59 6.52 11.75
CA ALA A 51 7.19 7.88 12.13
C ALA A 51 5.70 8.00 12.44
N GLU A 52 4.85 7.20 11.79
CA GLU A 52 3.42 7.15 12.06
C GLU A 52 3.07 6.28 13.27
N LEU A 53 3.88 5.25 13.55
CA LEU A 53 3.64 4.32 14.65
C LEU A 53 4.08 4.89 16.00
N ILE A 54 5.26 5.53 16.05
CA ILE A 54 5.94 5.90 17.30
C ILE A 54 6.54 7.31 17.27
N GLY A 55 6.21 8.10 16.23
CA GLY A 55 6.74 9.46 16.04
C GLY A 55 8.11 9.49 15.36
N PRO A 56 8.58 10.69 14.96
CA PRO A 56 9.87 10.84 14.29
C PRO A 56 11.05 10.48 15.19
N PRO A 57 12.24 10.21 14.62
CA PRO A 57 13.44 9.95 15.41
C PRO A 57 13.74 11.15 16.32
N PRO A 58 14.09 10.92 17.60
CA PRO A 58 14.23 11.99 18.57
C PRO A 58 15.55 12.73 18.35
N ALA A 59 15.51 14.07 18.31
CA ALA A 59 16.72 14.89 18.11
C ALA A 59 17.60 15.03 19.36
N THR A 60 17.07 14.73 20.55
CA THR A 60 17.70 15.08 21.84
C THR A 60 18.08 13.88 22.70
N ARG A 61 17.79 12.65 22.26
CA ARG A 61 18.11 11.42 23.00
C ARG A 61 18.48 10.29 22.06
N THR A 62 19.26 9.36 22.58
CA THR A 62 19.80 8.20 21.88
C THR A 62 19.25 6.91 22.50
N TRP A 63 19.55 5.76 21.89
CA TRP A 63 19.20 4.47 22.45
C TRP A 63 19.88 4.21 23.81
N GLU A 64 21.05 4.80 24.07
CA GLU A 64 21.76 4.66 25.36
C GLU A 64 20.97 5.32 26.50
N ASP A 65 20.29 6.43 26.22
CA ASP A 65 19.42 7.11 27.19
C ASP A 65 18.19 6.26 27.55
N GLU A 66 17.75 5.39 26.65
CA GLU A 66 16.61 4.48 26.84
C GLU A 66 17.01 3.13 27.46
N TRP A 67 18.31 2.82 27.51
CA TRP A 67 18.85 1.49 27.81
C TRP A 67 18.32 0.87 29.11
N ILE A 68 18.31 1.66 30.19
CA ILE A 68 17.92 1.18 31.51
C ILE A 68 16.44 0.78 31.52
N ALA A 69 15.56 1.67 31.07
CA ALA A 69 14.12 1.42 31.04
C ALA A 69 13.79 0.23 30.12
N LEU A 70 14.44 0.20 28.94
CA LEU A 70 14.27 -0.85 27.94
C LEU A 70 14.58 -2.25 28.50
N ASN A 71 15.69 -2.40 29.23
CA ASN A 71 16.12 -3.69 29.79
C ASN A 71 15.35 -4.09 31.06
N VAL A 72 14.96 -3.12 31.90
CA VAL A 72 14.06 -3.39 33.03
C VAL A 72 12.77 -4.02 32.54
N GLU A 73 12.18 -3.45 31.48
CA GLU A 73 10.99 -4.00 30.86
C GLU A 73 11.25 -5.36 30.20
N ALA A 74 12.41 -5.55 29.55
CA ALA A 74 12.75 -6.83 28.91
C ALA A 74 12.79 -7.98 29.93
N PHE A 75 13.37 -7.74 31.12
CA PHE A 75 13.37 -8.73 32.20
C PHE A 75 11.97 -9.00 32.74
N ALA A 76 11.12 -7.97 32.86
CA ALA A 76 9.73 -8.15 33.30
C ALA A 76 8.93 -9.00 32.30
N ILE A 77 9.07 -8.73 30.99
CA ILE A 77 8.43 -9.51 29.92
C ILE A 77 8.91 -10.97 29.95
N ALA A 78 10.20 -11.19 30.19
CA ALA A 78 10.78 -12.53 30.32
C ALA A 78 10.42 -13.25 31.64
N GLY A 79 9.62 -12.65 32.52
CA GLY A 79 9.22 -13.22 33.81
C GLY A 79 10.33 -13.23 34.87
N ARG A 80 11.44 -12.52 34.65
CA ARG A 80 12.61 -12.43 35.55
C ARG A 80 12.50 -11.20 36.46
N MET A 81 11.47 -11.17 37.29
CA MET A 81 11.12 -10.00 38.11
C MET A 81 12.22 -9.57 39.08
N GLU A 82 13.06 -10.49 39.54
CA GLU A 82 14.23 -10.22 40.38
C GLU A 82 15.31 -9.38 39.66
N CYS A 83 15.36 -9.46 38.33
CA CYS A 83 16.27 -8.70 37.47
C CYS A 83 15.61 -7.41 36.92
N ALA A 84 14.29 -7.29 36.98
CA ALA A 84 13.52 -6.18 36.42
C ALA A 84 13.57 -4.91 37.29
N ASN A 85 14.76 -4.38 37.52
CA ASN A 85 14.97 -3.12 38.24
C ASN A 85 16.23 -2.40 37.78
N GLU A 86 16.25 -1.07 37.92
CA GLU A 86 17.37 -0.25 37.43
C GLU A 86 18.72 -0.63 38.04
N PHE A 87 18.73 -1.01 39.33
CA PHE A 87 19.97 -1.38 40.02
C PHE A 87 20.63 -2.60 39.37
N HIS A 88 19.84 -3.63 39.05
CA HIS A 88 20.34 -4.81 38.35
C HIS A 88 20.93 -4.44 36.99
N VAL A 89 20.19 -3.69 36.17
CA VAL A 89 20.64 -3.30 34.82
C VAL A 89 21.94 -2.48 34.89
N LYS A 90 22.01 -1.49 35.78
CA LYS A 90 23.20 -0.64 35.98
C LYS A 90 24.43 -1.43 36.45
N MET A 91 24.25 -2.51 37.20
CA MET A 91 25.35 -3.29 37.77
C MET A 91 25.75 -4.49 36.89
N HIS A 92 24.81 -5.03 36.12
CA HIS A 92 25.00 -6.33 35.48
C HIS A 92 24.79 -6.37 33.97
N ASP A 93 24.01 -5.44 33.42
CA ASP A 93 23.63 -5.42 32.00
C ASP A 93 23.98 -4.06 31.36
N THR A 94 25.19 -3.56 31.61
CA THR A 94 25.68 -2.35 30.95
C THR A 94 26.05 -2.62 29.48
N PRO A 95 25.95 -1.63 28.58
CA PRO A 95 26.36 -1.79 27.19
C PRO A 95 27.78 -2.34 27.03
N GLU A 96 28.75 -1.84 27.81
CA GLU A 96 30.16 -2.25 27.75
C GLU A 96 30.35 -3.73 28.11
N ARG A 97 29.62 -4.18 29.14
CA ARG A 97 29.67 -5.57 29.56
C ARG A 97 29.02 -6.49 28.53
N LEU A 98 27.89 -6.09 27.94
CA LEU A 98 27.25 -6.87 26.89
C LEU A 98 28.09 -6.89 25.59
N ARG A 99 28.73 -5.77 25.20
CA ARG A 99 29.71 -5.74 24.09
C ARG A 99 30.81 -6.79 24.32
N THR A 100 31.32 -6.88 25.55
CA THR A 100 32.34 -7.88 25.92
C THR A 100 31.78 -9.30 25.86
N ASN A 101 30.61 -9.55 26.45
CA ASN A 101 29.97 -10.88 26.49
C ASN A 101 29.62 -11.39 25.07
N PHE A 102 29.22 -10.50 24.17
CA PHE A 102 28.81 -10.84 22.81
C PHE A 102 29.89 -10.55 21.75
N SER A 103 31.14 -10.26 22.15
CA SER A 103 32.25 -10.06 21.21
C SER A 103 32.35 -11.19 20.16
N PRO A 104 32.20 -12.49 20.51
CA PRO A 104 32.24 -13.55 19.50
C PRO A 104 31.16 -13.43 18.43
N THR A 105 29.95 -12.99 18.81
CA THR A 105 28.83 -12.77 17.88
C THR A 105 29.09 -11.55 17.00
N ILE A 106 29.57 -10.45 17.59
CA ILE A 106 29.95 -9.23 16.86
C ILE A 106 31.04 -9.55 15.84
N ASP A 107 32.06 -10.31 16.23
CA ASP A 107 33.17 -10.68 15.35
C ASP A 107 32.73 -11.64 14.22
N ASP A 108 31.68 -12.45 14.42
CA ASP A 108 31.11 -13.27 13.34
C ASP A 108 30.28 -12.44 12.35
N LEU A 109 29.47 -11.48 12.83
CA LEU A 109 28.74 -10.52 11.99
C LEU A 109 29.70 -9.76 11.06
N LEU A 110 30.82 -9.30 11.61
CA LEU A 110 31.88 -8.56 10.91
C LEU A 110 32.58 -9.34 9.79
N ARG A 111 32.36 -10.65 9.68
CA ARG A 111 32.87 -11.44 8.54
C ARG A 111 32.11 -11.16 7.25
N SER A 112 30.89 -10.64 7.36
CA SER A 112 30.10 -10.19 6.21
C SER A 112 30.44 -8.73 5.89
N PRO A 113 30.66 -8.38 4.60
CA PRO A 113 30.97 -7.00 4.20
C PRO A 113 29.81 -6.02 4.46
N SER A 114 28.59 -6.52 4.69
CA SER A 114 27.41 -5.68 4.97
C SER A 114 27.36 -5.16 6.41
N TRP A 115 28.19 -5.68 7.32
CA TRP A 115 28.18 -5.30 8.73
C TRP A 115 29.37 -4.43 9.11
N THR A 116 29.06 -3.25 9.68
CA THR A 116 30.05 -2.44 10.39
C THR A 116 30.03 -2.80 11.88
N ARG A 117 31.10 -2.46 12.62
CA ARG A 117 31.17 -2.75 14.06
C ARG A 117 30.05 -2.07 14.83
N GLU A 118 29.76 -0.81 14.50
CA GLU A 118 28.67 -0.05 15.10
C GLU A 118 27.30 -0.72 14.90
N ARG A 119 26.97 -1.10 13.66
CA ARG A 119 25.69 -1.77 13.36
C ARG A 119 25.58 -3.14 14.03
N ALA A 120 26.69 -3.90 14.05
CA ALA A 120 26.75 -5.20 14.72
C ALA A 120 26.53 -5.07 16.23
N GLU A 121 27.13 -4.07 16.87
CA GLU A 121 26.91 -3.75 18.28
C GLU A 121 25.45 -3.35 18.54
N LEU A 122 24.87 -2.44 17.75
CA LEU A 122 23.47 -2.03 17.89
C LEU A 122 22.51 -3.21 17.79
N TYR A 123 22.68 -4.06 16.76
CA TYR A 123 21.85 -5.25 16.56
C TYR A 123 21.94 -6.21 17.76
N VAL A 124 23.16 -6.52 18.21
CA VAL A 124 23.37 -7.46 19.31
C VAL A 124 22.81 -6.90 20.62
N LEU A 125 23.08 -5.64 20.94
CA LEU A 125 22.64 -5.01 22.18
C LEU A 125 21.13 -4.85 22.21
N LEU A 126 20.55 -4.17 21.22
CA LEU A 126 19.11 -3.90 21.18
C LEU A 126 18.29 -5.16 20.89
N GLY A 127 18.88 -6.16 20.22
CA GLY A 127 18.27 -7.47 20.01
C GLY A 127 17.97 -8.21 21.32
N THR A 128 18.77 -8.01 22.38
CA THR A 128 18.48 -8.63 23.70
C THR A 128 17.21 -8.09 24.35
N ALA A 129 16.80 -6.87 23.99
CA ALA A 129 15.60 -6.21 24.49
C ALA A 129 14.52 -6.03 23.40
N ALA A 130 14.59 -6.82 22.31
CA ALA A 130 13.65 -6.72 21.19
C ALA A 130 12.18 -6.92 21.62
N GLY A 131 11.92 -7.69 22.69
CA GLY A 131 10.58 -7.85 23.26
C GLY A 131 9.95 -6.53 23.73
N SER A 132 10.73 -5.67 24.38
CA SER A 132 10.30 -4.33 24.82
C SER A 132 9.99 -3.42 23.63
N ILE A 133 10.85 -3.43 22.60
CA ILE A 133 10.64 -2.69 21.34
C ILE A 133 9.34 -3.17 20.67
N SER A 134 9.14 -4.48 20.59
CA SER A 134 7.95 -5.09 19.97
C SER A 134 6.66 -4.70 20.71
N ARG A 135 6.71 -4.62 22.05
CA ARG A 135 5.57 -4.15 22.85
C ARG A 135 5.30 -2.66 22.61
N ALA A 136 6.32 -1.82 22.60
CA ALA A 136 6.17 -0.39 22.32
C ALA A 136 5.54 -0.15 20.94
N LEU A 137 6.02 -0.84 19.91
CA LEU A 137 5.47 -0.77 18.55
C LEU A 137 4.00 -1.22 18.49
N ARG A 138 3.63 -2.35 19.10
CA ARG A 138 2.23 -2.81 19.16
C ARG A 138 1.32 -1.82 19.89
N GLY A 139 1.84 -1.20 20.95
CA GLY A 139 1.13 -0.20 21.74
C GLY A 139 1.11 1.21 21.13
N ARG A 140 1.82 1.45 20.02
CA ARG A 140 2.06 2.79 19.44
C ARG A 140 2.64 3.77 20.46
N ASP A 141 3.56 3.27 21.28
CA ASP A 141 4.15 3.98 22.39
C ASP A 141 5.57 4.45 22.01
N SER A 142 5.83 5.74 22.17
CA SER A 142 7.09 6.39 21.77
C SER A 142 8.20 6.28 22.82
N CYS A 143 7.99 5.53 23.91
CA CYS A 143 8.97 5.40 25.00
C CYS A 143 10.35 4.90 24.53
N TYR A 144 10.43 4.02 23.53
CA TYR A 144 11.68 3.46 22.98
C TYR A 144 11.95 3.84 21.54
N VAL A 145 11.54 5.04 21.13
CA VAL A 145 11.67 5.51 19.75
C VAL A 145 13.13 5.57 19.30
N ALA A 146 14.08 6.02 20.13
CA ALA A 146 15.49 6.09 19.71
C ALA A 146 16.07 4.69 19.47
N SER A 147 15.78 3.74 20.37
CA SER A 147 16.21 2.34 20.25
C SER A 147 15.57 1.66 19.05
N THR A 148 14.30 1.93 18.78
CA THR A 148 13.59 1.34 17.64
C THR A 148 14.18 1.80 16.32
N TYR A 149 14.41 3.11 16.16
CA TYR A 149 15.06 3.67 14.98
C TYR A 149 16.48 3.14 14.81
N ALA A 150 17.29 3.14 15.88
CA ALA A 150 18.68 2.66 15.83
C ALA A 150 18.77 1.17 15.40
N LEU A 151 17.90 0.31 15.94
CA LEU A 151 17.86 -1.09 15.55
C LEU A 151 17.41 -1.27 14.09
N CYS A 152 16.32 -0.62 13.68
CA CYS A 152 15.78 -0.76 12.33
C CYS A 152 16.74 -0.20 11.27
N GLU A 153 17.43 0.90 11.56
CA GLU A 153 18.44 1.50 10.67
C GLU A 153 19.66 0.59 10.53
N ALA A 154 20.22 0.11 11.65
CA ALA A 154 21.34 -0.83 11.63
C ALA A 154 21.04 -2.08 10.80
N LEU A 155 19.82 -2.62 10.95
CA LEU A 155 19.35 -3.77 10.18
C LEU A 155 19.14 -3.45 8.69
N PHE A 156 18.45 -2.35 8.39
CA PHE A 156 18.17 -1.96 7.01
C PHE A 156 19.47 -1.71 6.22
N GLU A 157 20.43 -1.03 6.83
CA GLU A 157 21.72 -0.72 6.19
C GLU A 157 22.68 -1.92 6.11
N SER A 158 22.47 -2.96 6.91
CA SER A 158 23.25 -4.20 6.87
C SER A 158 22.65 -5.29 5.97
N ARG A 159 21.59 -4.98 5.23
CA ARG A 159 21.02 -5.93 4.27
C ARG A 159 21.98 -6.21 3.10
N PRO A 160 21.96 -7.42 2.52
CA PRO A 160 22.74 -7.73 1.32
C PRO A 160 22.30 -6.88 0.13
N ASP A 161 23.22 -6.57 -0.80
CA ASP A 161 22.85 -5.96 -2.08
C ASP A 161 21.98 -6.94 -2.87
N SER A 162 20.69 -6.61 -2.99
CA SER A 162 19.66 -7.45 -3.58
C SER A 162 19.83 -7.64 -5.09
N ARG A 163 20.74 -6.89 -5.73
CA ARG A 163 21.12 -7.03 -7.16
C ARG A 163 22.19 -8.09 -7.42
N SER A 164 22.86 -8.59 -6.38
CA SER A 164 23.98 -9.52 -6.53
C SER A 164 23.52 -10.99 -6.46
N LYS A 165 23.11 -11.45 -5.28
CA LYS A 165 22.65 -12.80 -5.00
C LYS A 165 21.71 -12.76 -3.78
N LEU A 166 20.49 -13.25 -3.97
CA LEU A 166 19.51 -13.31 -2.90
C LEU A 166 19.91 -14.34 -1.83
N PRO A 167 19.62 -14.06 -0.55
CA PRO A 167 19.71 -15.05 0.52
C PRO A 167 18.95 -16.34 0.19
N PRO A 168 19.41 -17.51 0.69
CA PRO A 168 18.63 -18.73 0.59
C PRO A 168 17.31 -18.60 1.36
N ARG A 169 16.34 -19.44 1.00
CA ARG A 169 15.08 -19.59 1.76
C ARG A 169 15.40 -19.87 3.23
N MET A 170 14.85 -19.05 4.12
CA MET A 170 15.01 -19.18 5.57
C MET A 170 13.76 -19.80 6.19
N PHE A 171 13.86 -20.31 7.41
CA PHE A 171 12.77 -21.04 8.05
C PHE A 171 12.63 -20.71 9.53
N ARG A 172 11.42 -20.89 10.05
CA ARG A 172 11.14 -20.85 11.49
C ARG A 172 9.91 -21.68 11.85
N ASN A 173 9.84 -22.17 13.08
CA ASN A 173 8.66 -22.83 13.63
C ASN A 173 7.54 -21.82 13.95
N MET A 174 6.30 -22.17 13.58
CA MET A 174 5.12 -21.36 13.88
C MET A 174 4.80 -21.35 15.38
N LEU A 175 4.83 -22.52 16.04
CA LEU A 175 4.43 -22.72 17.44
C LEU A 175 5.58 -23.26 18.30
N GLY A 176 5.43 -23.15 19.62
CA GLY A 176 6.39 -23.67 20.61
C GLY A 176 7.43 -22.64 21.06
N GLU A 177 8.51 -23.13 21.66
CA GLU A 177 9.61 -22.29 22.16
C GLU A 177 10.35 -21.59 21.01
N CYS A 178 10.70 -20.33 21.23
CA CYS A 178 11.37 -19.44 20.28
C CYS A 178 10.65 -19.33 18.92
N SER A 179 9.32 -19.49 18.93
CA SER A 179 8.48 -19.55 17.73
C SER A 179 8.02 -18.18 17.26
N LEU A 180 7.48 -18.15 16.04
CA LEU A 180 6.88 -16.94 15.48
C LEU A 180 5.69 -16.44 16.31
N THR A 181 4.83 -17.34 16.77
CA THR A 181 3.64 -16.95 17.57
C THR A 181 3.95 -16.55 19.00
N GLU A 182 5.10 -16.96 19.54
CA GLU A 182 5.60 -16.48 20.83
C GLU A 182 6.08 -15.03 20.73
N ALA A 183 6.80 -14.69 19.65
CA ALA A 183 7.26 -13.33 19.37
C ALA A 183 6.10 -12.39 18.95
N GLU A 184 5.21 -12.87 18.09
CA GLU A 184 4.09 -12.11 17.53
C GLU A 184 2.83 -13.01 17.40
N PRO A 185 1.83 -12.87 18.29
CA PRO A 185 0.65 -13.74 18.29
C PRO A 185 -0.14 -13.78 16.98
N ASN A 186 -0.08 -12.71 16.18
CA ASN A 186 -0.82 -12.58 14.92
C ASN A 186 -0.39 -13.58 13.83
N TRP A 187 0.76 -14.24 13.98
CA TRP A 187 1.18 -15.33 13.10
C TRP A 187 0.15 -16.48 13.02
N LYS A 188 -0.69 -16.67 14.05
CA LYS A 188 -1.78 -17.66 14.03
C LYS A 188 -2.85 -17.38 12.97
N GLN A 189 -2.93 -16.14 12.48
CA GLN A 189 -3.92 -15.69 11.51
C GLN A 189 -3.35 -15.63 10.09
N LEU A 190 -2.12 -16.10 9.85
CA LEU A 190 -1.43 -15.99 8.55
C LEU A 190 -2.26 -16.50 7.37
N GLU A 191 -3.00 -17.61 7.54
CA GLU A 191 -3.85 -18.20 6.50
C GLU A 191 -5.25 -17.58 6.42
N GLN A 192 -5.63 -16.74 7.38
CA GLN A 192 -6.95 -16.10 7.41
C GLN A 192 -6.92 -14.86 6.50
N PRO A 193 -7.69 -14.85 5.39
CA PRO A 193 -7.78 -13.67 4.56
C PRO A 193 -8.45 -12.54 5.33
N ASP A 194 -7.92 -11.33 5.21
CA ASP A 194 -8.62 -10.12 5.60
C ASP A 194 -9.84 -9.86 4.68
N GLU A 195 -10.56 -8.77 4.90
CA GLU A 195 -11.70 -8.41 4.05
C GLU A 195 -11.33 -8.08 2.59
N THR A 196 -10.03 -7.96 2.28
CA THR A 196 -9.51 -7.79 0.91
C THR A 196 -9.02 -9.08 0.26
N GLY A 197 -9.07 -10.21 0.98
CA GLY A 197 -8.52 -11.48 0.52
C GLY A 197 -7.00 -11.60 0.71
N PHE A 198 -6.36 -10.67 1.41
CA PHE A 198 -4.94 -10.76 1.75
C PHE A 198 -4.72 -11.70 2.94
N CYS A 199 -3.87 -12.70 2.74
CA CYS A 199 -3.39 -13.60 3.78
C CYS A 199 -1.98 -13.16 4.21
N GLY A 200 -1.85 -12.56 5.38
CA GLY A 200 -0.58 -12.02 5.87
C GLY A 200 -0.74 -11.20 7.16
N LEU A 201 0.38 -10.72 7.69
CA LEU A 201 0.42 -9.90 8.89
C LEU A 201 1.60 -8.91 8.83
N THR A 202 1.62 -7.97 9.76
CA THR A 202 2.83 -7.19 10.04
C THR A 202 3.35 -7.57 11.40
N SER A 203 4.57 -8.10 11.43
CA SER A 203 5.25 -8.41 12.67
C SER A 203 5.85 -7.15 13.24
N MET A 204 5.41 -6.76 14.43
CA MET A 204 6.07 -5.70 15.20
C MET A 204 7.34 -6.21 15.89
N ALA A 205 7.62 -7.52 15.79
CA ALA A 205 8.76 -8.17 16.39
C ALA A 205 9.92 -8.37 15.43
N LEU A 206 11.14 -8.26 15.98
CA LEU A 206 12.36 -8.74 15.31
C LEU A 206 12.18 -10.23 15.00
N THR A 207 12.16 -10.58 13.72
CA THR A 207 11.85 -11.95 13.28
C THR A 207 13.13 -12.70 12.97
N LEU A 208 13.48 -13.68 13.81
CA LEU A 208 14.69 -14.49 13.65
C LEU A 208 14.40 -15.76 12.85
N VAL A 209 15.24 -16.04 11.86
CA VAL A 209 15.05 -17.16 10.92
C VAL A 209 16.38 -17.85 10.62
N ASP A 210 16.34 -19.13 10.25
CA ASP A 210 17.54 -19.89 9.89
C ASP A 210 17.30 -20.94 8.82
N CYS A 211 18.36 -21.39 8.16
CA CYS A 211 18.33 -22.48 7.18
C CYS A 211 19.36 -23.57 7.52
N MET A 212 19.68 -23.72 8.81
CA MET A 212 20.64 -24.72 9.27
C MET A 212 20.08 -26.13 9.06
N PRO A 213 20.78 -27.04 8.36
CA PRO A 213 20.32 -28.43 8.19
C PRO A 213 20.08 -29.17 9.51
N GLN A 214 20.76 -28.74 10.59
CA GLN A 214 20.57 -29.30 11.94
C GLN A 214 19.24 -28.88 12.59
N SER A 215 18.62 -27.80 12.11
CA SER A 215 17.28 -27.35 12.56
C SER A 215 16.15 -28.21 11.96
N PHE A 216 16.45 -29.26 11.20
CA PHE A 216 15.44 -30.12 10.56
C PHE A 216 15.61 -31.58 10.94
N THR A 217 14.48 -32.22 11.21
CA THR A 217 14.32 -33.66 11.48
C THR A 217 13.29 -34.23 10.51
N GLU A 218 13.16 -35.56 10.42
CA GLU A 218 12.10 -36.20 9.62
C GLU A 218 10.70 -35.78 10.09
N THR A 219 10.56 -35.48 11.38
CA THR A 219 9.30 -35.00 11.95
C THR A 219 9.02 -33.53 11.67
N GLY A 220 10.02 -32.70 11.38
CA GLY A 220 9.80 -31.26 11.39
C GLY A 220 11.00 -30.35 11.64
N PHE A 221 10.71 -29.05 11.77
CA PHE A 221 11.63 -28.06 12.30
C PHE A 221 11.92 -28.36 13.78
N ALA A 222 13.18 -28.28 14.20
CA ALA A 222 13.63 -28.58 15.55
C ALA A 222 14.37 -27.39 16.14
N VAL A 223 13.91 -26.95 17.31
CA VAL A 223 14.47 -25.81 18.05
C VAL A 223 15.66 -26.29 18.87
N ARG A 224 16.71 -25.48 18.88
CA ARG A 224 17.91 -25.72 19.66
C ARG A 224 17.67 -25.34 21.13
N VAL A 225 17.56 -26.33 22.00
CA VAL A 225 17.34 -26.14 23.45
C VAL A 225 18.66 -26.39 24.19
N ALA A 226 19.10 -25.40 24.97
CA ALA A 226 20.26 -25.54 25.83
C ALA A 226 19.87 -26.34 27.09
N ALA A 227 20.28 -27.61 27.16
CA ALA A 227 20.20 -28.41 28.38
C ALA A 227 21.54 -28.31 29.15
N LYS A 228 21.50 -28.45 30.48
CA LYS A 228 22.60 -28.13 31.43
C LYS A 228 24.02 -28.55 31.00
N HIS A 229 24.20 -29.58 30.18
CA HIS A 229 25.50 -29.99 29.62
C HIS A 229 25.49 -30.43 28.15
N ARG A 230 24.39 -30.26 27.41
CA ARG A 230 24.27 -30.64 25.98
C ARG A 230 23.30 -29.72 25.24
N VAL A 231 23.56 -29.53 23.95
CA VAL A 231 22.63 -28.90 23.02
C VAL A 231 21.71 -29.99 22.48
N GLU A 232 20.42 -29.90 22.76
CA GLU A 232 19.40 -30.81 22.23
C GLU A 232 18.59 -30.10 21.15
N HIS A 233 18.23 -30.83 20.09
CA HIS A 233 17.31 -30.36 19.07
C HIS A 233 15.95 -31.02 19.30
N LYS A 234 14.95 -30.24 19.69
CA LYS A 234 13.60 -30.73 19.98
C LYS A 234 12.66 -30.33 18.84
N PRO A 235 11.91 -31.29 18.24
CA PRO A 235 10.90 -30.97 17.24
C PRO A 235 9.90 -29.94 17.79
N ALA A 236 9.68 -28.87 17.03
CA ALA A 236 8.68 -27.88 17.34
C ALA A 236 7.30 -28.34 16.88
N PRO A 237 6.22 -28.02 17.62
CA PRO A 237 4.86 -28.30 17.17
C PRO A 237 4.41 -27.32 16.06
N GLY A 238 3.36 -27.69 15.33
CA GLY A 238 2.68 -26.82 14.36
C GLY A 238 3.30 -26.82 12.96
N ASP A 239 3.00 -25.80 12.17
CA ASP A 239 3.52 -25.66 10.81
C ASP A 239 4.91 -25.02 10.79
N VAL A 240 5.66 -25.25 9.71
CA VAL A 240 6.92 -24.55 9.43
C VAL A 240 6.64 -23.37 8.52
N VAL A 241 7.24 -22.22 8.79
CA VAL A 241 7.16 -21.05 7.90
C VAL A 241 8.49 -20.90 7.17
N ALA A 242 8.43 -20.78 5.84
CA ALA A 242 9.55 -20.45 4.98
C ALA A 242 9.49 -18.99 4.52
N PHE A 243 10.64 -18.34 4.44
CA PHE A 243 10.77 -16.93 4.08
C PHE A 243 11.58 -16.83 2.78
N ASP A 244 10.91 -16.44 1.70
CA ASP A 244 11.55 -16.16 0.41
C ASP A 244 12.06 -14.72 0.38
N SER A 245 13.35 -14.55 0.04
CA SER A 245 13.92 -13.24 -0.27
C SER A 245 13.65 -12.88 -1.73
N ALA A 246 13.38 -11.61 -2.00
CA ALA A 246 13.22 -11.04 -3.34
C ALA A 246 14.08 -9.77 -3.49
N PRO A 247 14.35 -9.30 -4.72
CA PRO A 247 15.01 -8.02 -4.95
C PRO A 247 14.23 -6.86 -4.33
N ASP A 248 14.91 -5.78 -3.95
CA ASP A 248 14.24 -4.54 -3.49
C ASP A 248 13.36 -3.99 -4.62
N ASP A 249 12.14 -3.56 -4.29
CA ASP A 249 11.18 -2.95 -5.24
C ASP A 249 10.60 -1.64 -4.66
N GLU A 250 9.60 -1.05 -5.33
CA GLU A 250 8.97 0.19 -4.90
C GLU A 250 8.22 0.10 -3.55
N HIS A 251 7.88 -1.12 -3.11
CA HIS A 251 7.26 -1.41 -1.83
C HIS A 251 8.27 -1.64 -0.71
N GLY A 252 9.56 -1.71 -1.01
CA GLY A 252 10.63 -1.67 -0.01
C GLY A 252 11.67 -2.77 -0.19
N ALA A 253 12.23 -3.20 0.94
CA ALA A 253 13.20 -4.28 0.99
C ALA A 253 12.50 -5.59 1.32
N HIS A 254 12.93 -6.67 0.65
CA HIS A 254 12.35 -8.01 0.79
C HIS A 254 13.37 -9.07 1.20
N THR A 255 14.63 -8.66 1.39
CA THR A 255 15.74 -9.57 1.62
C THR A 255 15.89 -9.92 3.11
N ALA A 256 16.15 -11.18 3.41
CA ALA A 256 16.54 -11.57 4.77
C ALA A 256 17.94 -10.99 5.09
N ILE A 257 18.09 -10.35 6.25
CA ILE A 257 19.35 -9.75 6.67
C ILE A 257 20.21 -10.83 7.33
N ILE A 258 21.28 -11.26 6.64
CA ILE A 258 22.17 -12.32 7.13
C ILE A 258 22.91 -11.85 8.38
N THR A 259 22.80 -12.60 9.47
CA THR A 259 23.42 -12.27 10.77
C THR A 259 24.62 -13.17 11.10
N THR A 260 24.62 -14.44 10.69
CA THR A 260 25.79 -15.31 10.84
C THR A 260 25.89 -16.32 9.70
N SER A 261 27.13 -16.57 9.24
CA SER A 261 27.53 -17.70 8.38
C SER A 261 26.57 -18.10 7.23
N ASN A 262 25.89 -17.12 6.61
CA ASN A 262 24.85 -17.31 5.57
C ASN A 262 23.72 -18.29 5.94
N ARG A 263 23.55 -18.61 7.22
CA ARG A 263 22.61 -19.64 7.69
C ARG A 263 21.64 -19.15 8.75
N GLN A 264 21.91 -17.98 9.33
CA GLN A 264 20.97 -17.27 10.17
C GLN A 264 20.72 -15.89 9.57
N ALA A 265 19.48 -15.45 9.68
CA ALA A 265 19.07 -14.14 9.24
C ALA A 265 17.97 -13.60 10.13
N CYS A 266 17.62 -12.34 9.88
CA CYS A 266 16.48 -11.73 10.54
C CYS A 266 15.76 -10.76 9.59
N PHE A 267 14.54 -10.39 10.01
CA PHE A 267 13.81 -9.25 9.48
C PHE A 267 13.57 -8.25 10.60
N PRO A 268 13.64 -6.94 10.33
CA PRO A 268 13.50 -5.92 11.35
C PRO A 268 12.09 -5.93 11.97
N PRO A 269 11.92 -5.34 13.17
CA PRO A 269 10.60 -4.96 13.65
C PRO A 269 9.83 -4.16 12.60
N ASN A 270 8.51 -4.28 12.60
CA ASN A 270 7.65 -3.67 11.59
C ASN A 270 8.00 -4.20 10.18
N THR A 271 7.89 -5.52 10.00
CA THR A 271 8.00 -6.20 8.70
C THR A 271 6.67 -6.82 8.33
N GLN A 272 6.19 -6.56 7.12
CA GLN A 272 5.01 -7.22 6.56
C GLN A 272 5.40 -8.59 6.02
N PHE A 273 4.65 -9.62 6.40
CA PHE A 273 4.76 -10.97 5.84
C PHE A 273 3.46 -11.34 5.13
N ARG A 274 3.59 -11.88 3.92
CA ARG A 274 2.46 -12.33 3.12
C ARG A 274 2.58 -13.81 2.81
N LEU A 275 1.51 -14.57 3.03
CA LEU A 275 1.40 -15.94 2.57
C LEU A 275 1.35 -16.00 1.04
N LYS A 276 2.30 -16.75 0.47
CA LYS A 276 2.45 -16.97 -0.97
C LYS A 276 1.93 -18.34 -1.37
N GLU A 277 2.40 -19.38 -0.69
CA GLU A 277 2.17 -20.77 -1.05
C GLU A 277 2.09 -21.66 0.20
N VAL A 278 1.40 -22.79 0.09
CA VAL A 278 1.28 -23.80 1.14
C VAL A 278 1.62 -25.17 0.56
N PHE A 279 2.51 -25.90 1.21
CA PHE A 279 2.86 -27.29 0.87
C PHE A 279 2.38 -28.24 1.97
N GLY A 280 1.86 -29.40 1.56
CA GLY A 280 1.46 -30.47 2.46
C GLY A 280 2.65 -31.11 3.19
N ALA A 281 2.34 -31.87 4.24
CA ALA A 281 3.34 -32.66 4.96
C ALA A 281 4.02 -33.66 4.01
N GLY A 282 5.36 -33.71 4.03
CA GLY A 282 6.16 -34.60 3.17
C GLY A 282 6.31 -34.15 1.72
N GLU A 283 5.69 -33.03 1.30
CA GLU A 283 5.72 -32.55 -0.09
C GLU A 283 6.87 -31.57 -0.39
N TRP A 284 7.63 -31.16 0.63
CA TRP A 284 8.67 -30.15 0.51
C TRP A 284 10.01 -30.63 1.06
N GLU A 285 11.10 -30.16 0.43
CA GLU A 285 12.47 -30.50 0.80
C GLU A 285 13.07 -29.40 1.70
N ALA A 286 13.49 -29.80 2.91
CA ALA A 286 14.21 -28.96 3.87
C ALA A 286 15.71 -28.96 3.60
N PRO A 287 16.46 -27.95 4.10
CA PRO A 287 17.92 -27.93 4.07
C PRO A 287 18.54 -29.26 4.52
N GLY A 288 19.40 -29.82 3.67
CA GLY A 288 20.03 -31.13 3.90
C GLY A 288 19.26 -32.33 3.33
N GLY A 289 18.25 -32.12 2.49
CA GLY A 289 17.59 -33.17 1.71
C GLY A 289 16.53 -33.97 2.46
N LYS A 290 15.96 -33.40 3.52
CA LYS A 290 14.93 -34.06 4.35
C LYS A 290 13.54 -33.64 3.90
N PHE A 291 12.54 -34.51 4.07
CA PHE A 291 11.13 -34.22 3.74
C PHE A 291 10.28 -34.27 5.02
N PRO A 292 10.10 -33.14 5.73
CA PRO A 292 9.48 -33.14 7.04
C PRO A 292 7.97 -33.43 6.99
N GLN A 293 7.45 -34.08 8.03
CA GLN A 293 6.01 -34.39 8.19
C GLN A 293 5.15 -33.21 8.69
N GLN A 294 5.65 -31.98 8.59
CA GLN A 294 4.91 -30.75 8.88
C GLN A 294 4.51 -30.05 7.58
N ARG A 295 3.41 -29.30 7.56
CA ARG A 295 3.09 -28.41 6.44
C ARG A 295 4.11 -27.27 6.37
N LEU A 296 4.34 -26.73 5.17
CA LEU A 296 5.16 -25.55 4.95
C LEU A 296 4.29 -24.38 4.47
N LEU A 297 4.34 -23.26 5.18
CA LEU A 297 3.75 -21.99 4.78
C LEU A 297 4.86 -21.09 4.23
N VAL A 298 4.86 -20.80 2.95
CA VAL A 298 5.86 -19.92 2.32
C VAL A 298 5.36 -18.50 2.34
N VAL A 299 6.16 -17.59 2.88
CA VAL A 299 5.88 -16.16 2.94
C VAL A 299 6.94 -15.33 2.22
N THR A 300 6.52 -14.16 1.73
CA THR A 300 7.43 -13.07 1.35
C THR A 300 7.42 -11.99 2.43
N ALA A 301 8.50 -11.23 2.53
CA ALA A 301 8.67 -10.15 3.50
C ALA A 301 8.77 -8.80 2.80
N THR A 302 8.30 -7.73 3.45
CA THR A 302 8.46 -6.34 3.00
C THR A 302 8.73 -5.45 4.22
N TYR A 303 9.78 -4.61 4.16
CA TYR A 303 10.11 -3.62 5.19
C TYR A 303 10.73 -2.36 4.60
N HIS A 304 10.58 -1.22 5.28
CA HIS A 304 11.00 0.10 4.76
C HIS A 304 12.24 0.66 5.49
N PRO A 305 12.99 1.57 4.83
CA PRO A 305 13.97 2.38 5.55
C PRO A 305 13.26 3.26 6.58
N PRO A 306 13.87 3.48 7.75
CA PRO A 306 13.37 4.45 8.71
C PRO A 306 13.69 5.90 8.23
N ARG A 307 12.88 6.50 7.34
CA ARG A 307 13.04 7.91 6.88
C ARG A 307 12.08 8.89 7.59
N SER A 308 12.44 10.18 7.59
CA SER A 308 11.88 11.25 8.44
C SER A 308 11.21 12.42 7.67
N ASP A 309 11.27 12.40 6.34
CA ASP A 309 11.33 13.63 5.56
C ASP A 309 10.15 13.74 4.59
N VAL A 310 8.94 13.95 5.13
CA VAL A 310 7.79 14.36 4.30
C VAL A 310 6.85 15.33 5.03
N VAL A 311 7.26 16.59 5.21
CA VAL A 311 6.33 17.68 5.54
C VAL A 311 6.68 18.94 4.74
N GLY A 312 5.89 19.25 3.72
CA GLY A 312 6.04 20.46 2.89
C GLY A 312 4.68 21.05 2.48
N LYS A 313 4.51 22.35 2.76
CA LYS A 313 3.29 23.17 2.58
C LYS A 313 3.05 23.57 1.12
N PHE A 314 1.81 23.52 0.62
CA PHE A 314 1.27 24.48 -0.36
C PHE A 314 -0.27 24.58 -0.28
N SER A 315 -0.78 25.80 -0.43
CA SER A 315 -2.20 26.15 -0.42
C SER A 315 -2.55 26.91 -1.71
N GLN A 316 -3.57 26.47 -2.46
CA GLN A 316 -4.70 27.27 -3.01
C GLN A 316 -5.50 26.51 -4.10
N LEU A 317 -6.79 26.31 -3.79
CA LEU A 317 -8.04 26.56 -4.54
C LEU A 317 -8.44 25.86 -5.88
N PHE A 318 -9.62 25.21 -5.76
CA PHE A 318 -10.84 25.08 -6.60
C PHE A 318 -10.89 24.30 -7.94
N ALA A 319 -11.90 23.40 -7.95
CA ALA A 319 -12.78 22.88 -9.01
C ALA A 319 -12.19 22.62 -10.41
N ASP A 320 -12.03 21.34 -10.74
CA ASP A 320 -11.60 20.86 -12.06
C ASP A 320 -12.80 20.16 -12.75
N GLN A 321 -13.31 20.74 -13.85
CA GLN A 321 -14.42 20.19 -14.64
C GLN A 321 -13.86 19.40 -15.84
N GLN A 322 -13.77 18.07 -15.76
CA GLN A 322 -13.10 17.24 -16.78
C GLN A 322 -13.93 16.04 -17.26
N PRO A 323 -13.95 15.72 -18.56
CA PRO A 323 -14.58 14.50 -19.08
C PRO A 323 -13.94 13.20 -18.56
N LYS A 324 -14.75 12.15 -18.43
CA LYS A 324 -14.35 10.83 -17.90
C LYS A 324 -13.28 10.11 -18.73
N LEU A 325 -13.53 9.94 -20.04
CA LEU A 325 -12.61 9.29 -20.98
C LEU A 325 -11.55 10.24 -21.57
N CYS A 326 -11.53 11.52 -21.16
CA CYS A 326 -10.58 12.52 -21.65
C CYS A 326 -10.15 13.50 -20.55
N GLY A 327 -8.98 13.28 -19.95
CA GLY A 327 -8.44 14.14 -18.88
C GLY A 327 -7.78 15.43 -19.40
N SER A 328 -7.46 16.37 -18.52
CA SER A 328 -6.60 17.51 -18.88
C SER A 328 -5.12 17.22 -18.55
N ARG A 329 -4.21 18.00 -19.11
CA ARG A 329 -2.79 17.95 -18.75
C ARG A 329 -2.56 18.22 -17.25
N GLU A 330 -3.31 19.13 -16.64
CA GLU A 330 -3.16 19.53 -15.23
C GLU A 330 -3.58 18.43 -14.24
N ALA A 331 -4.32 17.43 -14.71
CA ALA A 331 -4.67 16.25 -13.92
C ALA A 331 -3.52 15.25 -13.79
N LEU A 332 -2.54 15.31 -14.70
CA LEU A 332 -1.43 14.37 -14.79
C LEU A 332 -0.18 14.95 -14.12
N ILE A 333 0.54 14.10 -13.40
CA ILE A 333 1.83 14.46 -12.79
C ILE A 333 2.95 13.98 -13.71
N PHE A 334 3.69 14.94 -14.26
CA PHE A 334 4.83 14.72 -15.14
C PHE A 334 6.13 14.96 -14.37
N GLY A 335 7.07 14.01 -14.38
CA GLY A 335 8.37 14.15 -13.72
C GLY A 335 8.51 13.31 -12.45
N ARG A 336 9.31 13.81 -11.49
CA ARG A 336 9.95 13.00 -10.44
C ARG A 336 8.98 12.09 -9.64
N PRO A 337 9.22 10.76 -9.64
CA PRO A 337 8.48 9.72 -8.92
C PRO A 337 8.13 9.98 -7.47
N GLU A 338 9.03 10.67 -6.76
CA GLU A 338 9.04 10.69 -5.29
C GLU A 338 7.84 11.47 -4.70
N ALA A 339 7.17 12.31 -5.50
CA ALA A 339 5.96 13.03 -5.08
C ALA A 339 4.69 12.15 -5.07
N CYS A 340 4.69 10.99 -5.73
CA CYS A 340 3.52 10.12 -5.88
C CYS A 340 3.67 8.74 -5.23
N ALA A 341 4.82 8.43 -4.61
CA ALA A 341 5.06 7.15 -3.94
C ALA A 341 4.20 6.92 -2.69
N LEU A 342 3.43 7.93 -2.26
CA LEU A 342 2.43 7.78 -1.22
C LEU A 342 1.13 7.28 -1.89
N GLY A 343 0.89 5.97 -1.90
CA GLY A 343 -0.28 5.31 -2.48
C GLY A 343 -1.62 5.79 -1.90
N LEU A 344 -2.71 5.03 -2.06
CA LEU A 344 -4.02 5.34 -1.43
C LEU A 344 -4.04 5.10 0.10
N ASP A 345 -2.85 5.10 0.69
CA ASP A 345 -2.57 4.42 1.92
C ASP A 345 -3.04 5.29 3.07
N GLY A 346 -3.98 4.78 3.85
CA GLY A 346 -4.68 5.53 4.89
C GLY A 346 -5.89 6.36 4.44
N LEU A 347 -6.14 6.51 3.13
CA LEU A 347 -7.34 7.19 2.61
C LEU A 347 -8.60 6.34 2.75
N ALA A 348 -8.53 5.06 2.37
CA ALA A 348 -9.71 4.17 2.25
C ALA A 348 -9.97 3.27 3.46
N ASP A 349 -9.02 3.21 4.41
CA ASP A 349 -8.91 2.11 5.38
C ASP A 349 -9.64 2.36 6.70
N ASN A 350 -10.07 3.60 6.94
CA ASN A 350 -10.97 3.96 8.02
C ASN A 350 -11.77 5.19 7.60
N PRO A 351 -12.72 5.02 6.66
CA PRO A 351 -13.49 6.15 6.20
C PRO A 351 -14.32 6.68 7.37
N MET A 352 -14.20 7.98 7.64
CA MET A 352 -14.97 8.62 8.71
C MET A 352 -16.48 8.51 8.46
N LEU A 353 -16.87 8.46 7.19
CA LEU A 353 -18.24 8.41 6.71
C LEU A 353 -18.50 7.08 6.02
N SER A 354 -19.71 6.56 6.11
CA SER A 354 -20.15 5.54 5.15
C SER A 354 -20.32 6.18 3.77
N MET A 355 -20.34 5.37 2.71
CA MET A 355 -20.65 5.88 1.37
C MET A 355 -22.04 6.56 1.31
N ALA A 356 -23.02 6.10 2.08
CA ALA A 356 -24.32 6.77 2.17
C ALA A 356 -24.18 8.18 2.80
N ASP A 357 -23.39 8.31 3.87
CA ASP A 357 -23.12 9.59 4.53
C ASP A 357 -22.33 10.54 3.62
N GLU A 358 -21.36 10.02 2.86
CA GLU A 358 -20.60 10.79 1.86
C GLU A 358 -21.54 11.41 0.82
N PHE A 359 -22.60 10.71 0.42
CA PHE A 359 -23.54 11.16 -0.60
C PHE A 359 -24.78 11.89 -0.06
N ALA A 360 -25.00 11.87 1.26
CA ALA A 360 -26.06 12.65 1.91
C ALA A 360 -25.73 14.15 2.01
N ARG A 361 -24.47 14.53 1.78
CA ARG A 361 -23.95 15.90 1.87
C ARG A 361 -24.51 16.81 0.76
N ASP A 362 -24.60 18.10 1.10
CA ASP A 362 -25.01 19.15 0.17
C ASP A 362 -23.83 19.59 -0.70
N LEU A 363 -23.60 18.87 -1.79
CA LEU A 363 -22.61 19.22 -2.81
C LEU A 363 -23.26 19.15 -4.19
N GLU A 364 -23.18 20.25 -4.93
CA GLU A 364 -23.58 20.39 -6.33
C GLU A 364 -22.34 20.61 -7.18
N TRP A 365 -22.32 20.02 -8.38
CA TRP A 365 -21.32 20.33 -9.39
C TRP A 365 -21.98 20.45 -10.77
N THR A 366 -21.30 21.20 -11.63
CA THR A 366 -21.65 21.32 -13.05
C THR A 366 -20.59 20.59 -13.86
N THR A 367 -20.98 19.74 -14.80
CA THR A 367 -20.05 19.07 -15.71
C THR A 367 -19.57 20.04 -16.78
N TRP A 368 -18.56 19.62 -17.56
CA TRP A 368 -18.03 20.43 -18.65
C TRP A 368 -19.06 20.69 -19.76
N GLU A 369 -20.11 19.85 -19.87
CA GLU A 369 -21.24 20.08 -20.77
C GLU A 369 -22.29 21.06 -20.21
N GLY A 370 -22.14 21.54 -18.98
CA GLY A 370 -23.08 22.44 -18.33
C GLY A 370 -24.23 21.74 -17.59
N ALA A 371 -24.24 20.41 -17.50
CA ALA A 371 -25.25 19.66 -16.75
C ALA A 371 -24.97 19.73 -15.23
N LYS A 372 -26.02 19.91 -14.43
CA LYS A 372 -25.92 20.04 -12.97
C LYS A 372 -26.30 18.75 -12.27
N TYR A 373 -25.51 18.39 -11.27
CA TYR A 373 -25.71 17.18 -10.46
C TYR A 373 -25.52 17.48 -8.98
N THR A 374 -26.16 16.67 -8.14
CA THR A 374 -25.94 16.68 -6.69
C THR A 374 -25.54 15.29 -6.23
N LEU A 375 -24.85 15.19 -5.08
CA LEU A 375 -24.49 13.88 -4.54
C LEU A 375 -25.74 13.05 -4.26
N ARG A 376 -26.74 13.65 -3.62
CA ARG A 376 -27.99 12.99 -3.27
C ARG A 376 -28.70 12.40 -4.50
N SER A 377 -28.87 13.19 -5.56
CA SER A 377 -29.52 12.72 -6.78
C SER A 377 -28.75 11.57 -7.45
N GLU A 378 -27.42 11.63 -7.44
CA GLU A 378 -26.60 10.56 -8.03
C GLU A 378 -26.68 9.27 -7.22
N TYR A 379 -26.69 9.36 -5.88
CA TYR A 379 -26.86 8.20 -5.01
C TYR A 379 -28.26 7.58 -5.14
N GLU A 380 -29.31 8.41 -5.19
CA GLU A 380 -30.69 7.97 -5.42
C GLU A 380 -30.84 7.29 -6.77
N TYR A 381 -30.20 7.81 -7.82
CA TYR A 381 -30.22 7.20 -9.15
C TYR A 381 -29.65 5.77 -9.15
N VAL A 382 -28.48 5.56 -8.54
CA VAL A 382 -27.83 4.24 -8.56
C VAL A 382 -28.42 3.23 -7.57
N THR A 383 -29.12 3.71 -6.53
CA THR A 383 -29.79 2.85 -5.54
C THR A 383 -31.22 2.51 -5.93
N GLY A 384 -31.86 3.34 -6.75
CA GLY A 384 -33.15 3.05 -7.38
C GLY A 384 -33.08 1.95 -8.44
N SER A 385 -34.22 1.66 -9.06
CA SER A 385 -34.23 0.88 -10.29
C SER A 385 -33.60 1.71 -11.41
N ALA A 386 -32.72 1.11 -12.20
CA ALA A 386 -32.07 1.78 -13.32
C ALA A 386 -33.13 2.27 -14.32
N VAL A 387 -33.00 3.53 -14.72
CA VAL A 387 -33.90 4.19 -15.68
C VAL A 387 -33.06 4.81 -16.78
N SER A 388 -33.39 4.50 -18.02
CA SER A 388 -32.73 5.10 -19.19
C SER A 388 -32.84 6.63 -19.14
N ALA A 389 -31.72 7.33 -19.02
CA ALA A 389 -31.70 8.78 -18.81
C ALA A 389 -30.63 9.47 -19.67
N PRO A 390 -30.99 10.43 -20.54
CA PRO A 390 -30.03 11.21 -21.31
C PRO A 390 -29.07 11.97 -20.38
N CYS A 391 -27.77 11.93 -20.68
CA CYS A 391 -26.71 12.51 -19.86
C CYS A 391 -25.71 13.31 -20.71
N GLY A 392 -26.21 14.40 -21.31
CA GLY A 392 -25.37 15.35 -22.07
C GLY A 392 -24.61 14.69 -23.23
N ALA A 393 -23.34 15.07 -23.41
CA ALA A 393 -22.47 14.52 -24.45
C ALA A 393 -21.91 13.12 -24.12
N SER A 394 -22.13 12.63 -22.90
CA SER A 394 -21.68 11.31 -22.43
C SER A 394 -22.66 10.18 -22.79
N GLY A 395 -23.71 10.47 -23.57
CA GLY A 395 -24.69 9.49 -24.03
C GLY A 395 -25.86 9.27 -23.06
N THR A 396 -26.43 8.07 -23.09
CA THR A 396 -27.61 7.70 -22.29
C THR A 396 -27.21 6.75 -21.16
N ARG A 397 -27.53 7.13 -19.92
CA ARG A 397 -27.32 6.26 -18.74
C ARG A 397 -28.26 5.08 -18.81
N ASP A 398 -27.76 3.89 -18.48
CA ASP A 398 -28.52 2.65 -18.33
C ASP A 398 -29.43 2.29 -19.51
N GLU A 399 -29.03 2.66 -20.74
CA GLU A 399 -29.80 2.46 -21.97
C GLU A 399 -30.26 1.00 -22.17
N ALA A 400 -29.41 0.03 -21.80
CA ALA A 400 -29.69 -1.40 -21.88
C ALA A 400 -30.02 -2.06 -20.52
N ASN A 401 -30.25 -1.25 -19.48
CA ASN A 401 -30.38 -1.72 -18.10
C ASN A 401 -31.71 -1.33 -17.44
N ASP A 402 -32.67 -0.80 -18.21
CA ASP A 402 -33.96 -0.35 -17.68
C ASP A 402 -34.62 -1.40 -16.77
N GLY A 403 -35.05 -0.97 -15.58
CA GLY A 403 -35.69 -1.80 -14.56
C GLY A 403 -34.75 -2.64 -13.70
N LYS A 404 -33.46 -2.73 -13.99
CA LYS A 404 -32.51 -3.50 -13.15
C LYS A 404 -32.31 -2.81 -11.79
N THR A 405 -32.37 -3.60 -10.73
CA THR A 405 -32.03 -3.17 -9.37
C THR A 405 -30.55 -3.38 -9.09
N LEU A 406 -30.04 -2.76 -8.01
CA LEU A 406 -28.68 -3.00 -7.54
C LEU A 406 -28.38 -4.49 -7.26
N ALA A 407 -29.39 -5.24 -6.79
CA ALA A 407 -29.27 -6.68 -6.58
C ALA A 407 -29.11 -7.45 -7.89
N ASP A 408 -29.79 -7.02 -8.97
CA ASP A 408 -29.65 -7.63 -10.30
C ASP A 408 -28.25 -7.39 -10.86
N PHE A 409 -27.71 -6.18 -10.70
CA PHE A 409 -26.32 -5.88 -11.08
C PHE A 409 -25.32 -6.73 -10.28
N GLN A 410 -25.53 -6.86 -8.97
CA GLN A 410 -24.66 -7.69 -8.13
C GLN A 410 -24.72 -9.16 -8.55
N ALA A 411 -25.91 -9.70 -8.78
CA ALA A 411 -26.09 -11.07 -9.23
C ALA A 411 -25.41 -11.31 -10.59
N ALA A 412 -25.58 -10.39 -11.55
CA ALA A 412 -24.97 -10.48 -12.87
C ALA A 412 -23.43 -10.42 -12.81
N ALA A 413 -22.87 -9.46 -12.07
CA ALA A 413 -21.42 -9.32 -11.90
C ALA A 413 -20.80 -10.55 -11.20
N ASN A 414 -21.44 -11.06 -10.14
CA ASN A 414 -20.95 -12.23 -9.43
C ASN A 414 -21.10 -13.52 -10.23
N ALA A 415 -22.15 -13.66 -11.04
CA ALA A 415 -22.30 -14.77 -11.97
C ALA A 415 -21.17 -14.76 -13.02
N TRP A 416 -20.81 -13.57 -13.53
CA TRP A 416 -19.70 -13.39 -14.47
C TRP A 416 -18.35 -13.74 -13.84
N ILE A 417 -18.07 -13.25 -12.62
CA ILE A 417 -16.86 -13.62 -11.86
C ILE A 417 -16.79 -15.14 -11.66
N ALA A 418 -17.88 -15.74 -11.18
CA ALA A 418 -17.94 -17.19 -10.92
C ALA A 418 -17.71 -18.02 -12.20
N ASP A 419 -18.25 -17.59 -13.34
CA ASP A 419 -18.04 -18.27 -14.62
C ASP A 419 -16.58 -18.27 -15.05
N ARG A 420 -15.90 -17.14 -14.92
CA ARG A 420 -14.48 -17.01 -15.25
C ARG A 420 -13.58 -17.82 -14.34
N ARG A 421 -13.92 -17.89 -13.07
CA ARG A 421 -13.20 -18.72 -12.10
C ARG A 421 -13.34 -20.21 -12.38
N ARG A 422 -14.52 -20.66 -12.82
CA ARG A 422 -14.69 -22.06 -13.31
C ARG A 422 -13.80 -22.39 -14.51
N LYS A 423 -13.38 -21.38 -15.27
CA LYS A 423 -12.44 -21.50 -16.40
C LYS A 423 -10.97 -21.40 -15.97
N GLY A 424 -10.68 -21.37 -14.66
CA GLY A 424 -9.33 -21.32 -14.10
C GLY A 424 -8.73 -19.92 -13.99
N LEU A 425 -9.53 -18.86 -14.15
CA LEU A 425 -9.07 -17.47 -13.97
C LEU A 425 -9.21 -17.02 -12.51
N GLY A 426 -8.34 -16.12 -12.08
CA GLY A 426 -8.38 -15.51 -10.74
C GLY A 426 -7.64 -16.28 -9.66
N THR A 427 -7.08 -15.52 -8.72
CA THR A 427 -6.24 -15.99 -7.61
C THR A 427 -6.89 -15.76 -6.25
N ILE A 428 -7.85 -14.83 -6.15
CA ILE A 428 -8.51 -14.50 -4.87
C ILE A 428 -9.39 -15.69 -4.44
N PRO A 429 -9.29 -16.23 -3.22
CA PRO A 429 -10.04 -17.42 -2.82
C PRO A 429 -11.49 -17.12 -2.37
N GLY A 430 -12.35 -18.13 -2.48
CA GLY A 430 -13.66 -18.17 -1.80
C GLY A 430 -14.65 -17.06 -2.17
N GLU A 431 -15.51 -16.72 -1.21
CA GLU A 431 -16.53 -15.66 -1.35
C GLU A 431 -15.91 -14.27 -1.45
N SER A 432 -14.68 -14.07 -0.97
CA SER A 432 -13.95 -12.80 -1.07
C SER A 432 -13.67 -12.38 -2.51
N ALA A 433 -13.74 -13.31 -3.48
CA ALA A 433 -13.66 -12.99 -4.90
C ALA A 433 -14.92 -12.31 -5.45
N LEU A 434 -16.06 -12.40 -4.77
CA LEU A 434 -17.33 -11.85 -5.23
C LEU A 434 -17.52 -10.39 -4.78
N LEU A 435 -18.26 -9.63 -5.58
CA LEU A 435 -18.63 -8.25 -5.28
C LEU A 435 -19.75 -8.20 -4.22
N THR A 436 -19.53 -7.35 -3.23
CA THR A 436 -20.53 -6.92 -2.25
C THR A 436 -21.46 -5.88 -2.86
N ARG A 437 -22.60 -5.65 -2.21
CA ARG A 437 -23.56 -4.61 -2.63
C ARG A 437 -22.92 -3.21 -2.70
N ASP A 438 -22.08 -2.88 -1.72
CA ASP A 438 -21.41 -1.57 -1.66
C ASP A 438 -20.33 -1.41 -2.73
N GLU A 439 -19.62 -2.49 -3.09
CA GLU A 439 -18.68 -2.50 -4.21
C GLU A 439 -19.38 -2.27 -5.55
N VAL A 440 -20.53 -2.93 -5.77
CA VAL A 440 -21.36 -2.71 -6.97
C VAL A 440 -21.86 -1.27 -7.03
N LEU A 441 -22.35 -0.75 -5.91
CA LEU A 441 -22.84 0.62 -5.79
C LEU A 441 -21.73 1.64 -6.08
N ALA A 442 -20.54 1.45 -5.51
CA ALA A 442 -19.40 2.35 -5.70
C ALA A 442 -18.91 2.35 -7.16
N VAL A 443 -18.86 1.18 -7.82
CA VAL A 443 -18.53 1.10 -9.25
C VAL A 443 -19.59 1.80 -10.10
N ARG A 444 -20.88 1.63 -9.78
CA ARG A 444 -21.94 2.39 -10.46
C ARG A 444 -21.75 3.90 -10.29
N LEU A 445 -21.39 4.37 -9.09
CA LEU A 445 -21.15 5.80 -8.84
C LEU A 445 -19.95 6.35 -9.64
N ILE A 446 -18.79 5.70 -9.59
CA ILE A 446 -17.57 6.16 -10.30
C ILE A 446 -17.69 6.07 -11.82
N THR A 447 -18.57 5.22 -12.35
CA THR A 447 -18.81 5.15 -13.80
C THR A 447 -19.82 6.20 -14.28
N GLY A 448 -20.55 6.86 -13.36
CA GLY A 448 -21.50 7.92 -13.66
C GLY A 448 -20.96 9.35 -13.45
N PRO A 449 -21.84 10.36 -13.40
CA PRO A 449 -21.47 11.75 -13.11
C PRO A 449 -20.69 11.97 -11.80
N ALA A 450 -20.87 11.09 -10.80
CA ALA A 450 -20.15 11.19 -9.52
C ALA A 450 -18.63 10.95 -9.63
N HIS A 451 -18.12 10.50 -10.77
CA HIS A 451 -16.67 10.43 -11.02
C HIS A 451 -15.98 11.78 -10.83
N HIS A 452 -16.65 12.89 -11.12
CA HIS A 452 -16.12 14.25 -10.98
C HIS A 452 -15.68 14.56 -9.54
N PRO A 453 -16.58 14.58 -8.54
CA PRO A 453 -16.17 14.87 -7.16
C PRO A 453 -15.24 13.80 -6.57
N ILE A 454 -15.39 12.52 -6.93
CA ILE A 454 -14.50 11.46 -6.44
C ILE A 454 -13.07 11.62 -6.95
N ASN A 455 -12.88 11.80 -8.26
CA ASN A 455 -11.56 12.03 -8.84
C ASN A 455 -10.99 13.40 -8.43
N GLY A 456 -11.85 14.41 -8.23
CA GLY A 456 -11.47 15.70 -7.68
C GLY A 456 -10.86 15.58 -6.27
N PHE A 457 -11.49 14.80 -5.40
CA PHE A 457 -10.96 14.48 -4.07
C PHE A 457 -9.60 13.80 -4.14
N LEU A 458 -9.43 12.80 -5.00
CA LEU A 458 -8.16 12.08 -5.15
C LEU A 458 -7.03 12.98 -5.65
N ARG A 459 -7.29 13.81 -6.67
CA ARG A 459 -6.32 14.78 -7.22
C ARG A 459 -5.94 15.89 -6.24
N GLN A 460 -6.83 16.24 -5.32
CA GLN A 460 -6.51 17.19 -4.24
C GLN A 460 -5.68 16.51 -3.16
N THR A 461 -6.07 15.30 -2.79
CA THR A 461 -5.40 14.55 -1.74
C THR A 461 -3.99 14.13 -2.13
N SER A 462 -3.75 13.82 -3.41
CA SER A 462 -2.41 13.48 -3.90
C SER A 462 -1.41 14.64 -3.84
N LYS A 463 -1.89 15.88 -3.66
CA LYS A 463 -1.03 17.08 -3.54
C LYS A 463 -0.58 17.35 -2.11
N VAL A 464 -1.10 16.60 -1.13
CA VAL A 464 -0.79 16.77 0.30
C VAL A 464 -0.17 15.50 0.86
N VAL A 465 0.69 15.65 1.87
CA VAL A 465 1.51 14.58 2.43
C VAL A 465 1.43 14.53 3.95
N GLY A 466 1.73 13.37 4.53
CA GLY A 466 1.74 13.16 5.98
C GLY A 466 0.41 13.50 6.66
N GLU A 467 0.47 14.10 7.85
CA GLU A 467 -0.70 14.40 8.69
C GLU A 467 -1.76 15.29 7.98
N HIS A 468 -1.35 16.20 7.12
CA HIS A 468 -2.28 17.07 6.38
C HIS A 468 -3.13 16.27 5.38
N ARG A 469 -2.53 15.25 4.76
CA ARG A 469 -3.24 14.31 3.89
C ARG A 469 -4.30 13.55 4.68
N ARG A 470 -3.94 13.07 5.88
CA ARG A 470 -4.85 12.36 6.78
C ARG A 470 -6.03 13.25 7.21
N ILE A 471 -5.76 14.50 7.60
CA ILE A 471 -6.80 15.46 7.97
C ILE A 471 -7.77 15.70 6.81
N LEU A 472 -7.26 15.90 5.58
CA LEU A 472 -8.12 16.12 4.40
C LEU A 472 -8.91 14.86 4.03
N ALA A 473 -8.26 13.69 4.10
CA ALA A 473 -8.87 12.39 3.88
C ALA A 473 -10.01 12.10 4.88
N GLN A 474 -9.89 12.57 6.11
CA GLN A 474 -10.86 12.36 7.18
C GLN A 474 -11.82 13.54 7.34
N HIS A 475 -11.71 14.61 6.56
CA HIS A 475 -12.58 15.76 6.73
C HIS A 475 -14.01 15.41 6.27
N PRO A 476 -15.02 15.43 7.15
CA PRO A 476 -16.35 14.90 6.82
C PRO A 476 -17.01 15.67 5.67
N SER A 477 -16.75 16.98 5.52
CA SER A 477 -17.29 17.75 4.38
C SER A 477 -16.60 17.50 3.04
N LEU A 478 -15.46 16.79 2.99
CA LEU A 478 -14.64 16.65 1.77
C LEU A 478 -14.38 15.20 1.34
N THR A 479 -14.42 14.25 2.28
CA THR A 479 -13.97 12.87 2.01
C THR A 479 -14.85 12.10 1.02
N PHE A 480 -14.20 11.24 0.23
CA PHE A 480 -14.82 10.14 -0.54
C PHE A 480 -14.10 8.80 -0.26
N ALA A 481 -13.46 8.71 0.91
CA ALA A 481 -12.67 7.58 1.37
C ALA A 481 -13.39 6.23 1.26
N ALA A 482 -14.65 6.15 1.71
CA ALA A 482 -15.42 4.91 1.69
C ALA A 482 -15.66 4.49 0.24
N THR A 483 -16.16 5.42 -0.57
CA THR A 483 -16.44 5.17 -1.99
C THR A 483 -15.17 4.71 -2.73
N VAL A 484 -14.05 5.41 -2.55
CA VAL A 484 -12.75 5.03 -3.15
C VAL A 484 -12.34 3.62 -2.73
N GLY A 485 -12.46 3.28 -1.45
CA GLY A 485 -12.14 1.94 -0.93
C GLY A 485 -12.97 0.84 -1.57
N HIS A 486 -14.29 1.04 -1.67
CA HIS A 486 -15.18 0.09 -2.34
C HIS A 486 -14.88 -0.06 -3.82
N VAL A 487 -14.60 1.04 -4.55
CA VAL A 487 -14.18 0.94 -5.96
C VAL A 487 -12.89 0.13 -6.07
N CYS A 488 -11.84 0.45 -5.30
CA CYS A 488 -10.56 -0.25 -5.39
C CYS A 488 -10.68 -1.75 -5.11
N ARG A 489 -11.47 -2.15 -4.11
CA ARG A 489 -11.77 -3.57 -3.84
C ARG A 489 -12.50 -4.24 -5.01
N ALA A 490 -13.47 -3.56 -5.60
CA ALA A 490 -14.19 -4.06 -6.76
C ALA A 490 -13.26 -4.25 -7.98
N LEU A 491 -12.41 -3.26 -8.27
CA LEU A 491 -11.45 -3.33 -9.38
C LEU A 491 -10.46 -4.47 -9.19
N ARG A 492 -9.97 -4.71 -7.96
CA ARG A 492 -9.12 -5.87 -7.65
C ARG A 492 -9.79 -7.18 -8.06
N LYS A 493 -11.06 -7.38 -7.66
CA LYS A 493 -11.82 -8.61 -7.93
C LYS A 493 -12.12 -8.79 -9.42
N LEU A 494 -12.45 -7.70 -10.12
CA LEU A 494 -12.74 -7.72 -11.55
C LEU A 494 -11.48 -7.91 -12.41
N ALA A 495 -10.36 -7.28 -12.04
CA ALA A 495 -9.08 -7.42 -12.74
C ALA A 495 -8.47 -8.82 -12.56
N ASP A 496 -8.66 -9.46 -11.39
CA ASP A 496 -8.16 -10.80 -11.08
C ASP A 496 -8.70 -11.87 -12.05
N VAL A 497 -9.90 -11.68 -12.56
CA VAL A 497 -10.55 -12.59 -13.52
C VAL A 497 -10.45 -12.13 -14.97
N ALA A 498 -9.56 -11.19 -15.31
CA ALA A 498 -9.33 -10.78 -16.70
C ALA A 498 -8.76 -11.94 -17.53
N SER A 499 -9.24 -12.11 -18.76
CA SER A 499 -8.73 -13.10 -19.71
C SER A 499 -7.48 -12.59 -20.43
N GLU A 500 -6.69 -13.52 -20.98
CA GLU A 500 -5.50 -13.17 -21.77
C GLU A 500 -5.84 -12.31 -22.99
N GLU A 501 -6.96 -12.59 -23.66
CA GLU A 501 -7.47 -11.79 -24.78
C GLU A 501 -7.71 -10.33 -24.37
N GLU A 502 -8.37 -10.11 -23.24
CA GLU A 502 -8.65 -8.79 -22.69
C GLU A 502 -7.40 -8.01 -22.27
N ILE A 503 -6.38 -8.72 -21.79
CA ILE A 503 -5.07 -8.15 -21.42
C ILE A 503 -4.26 -7.80 -22.67
N SER A 504 -4.35 -8.63 -23.72
CA SER A 504 -3.63 -8.41 -24.98
C SER A 504 -4.23 -7.26 -25.81
N THR A 505 -5.51 -6.96 -25.62
CA THR A 505 -6.23 -5.91 -26.35
C THR A 505 -5.81 -4.52 -25.85
N PRO A 506 -5.37 -3.61 -26.73
CA PRO A 506 -5.01 -2.25 -26.34
C PRO A 506 -6.21 -1.48 -25.80
N LEU A 507 -5.93 -0.49 -24.95
CA LEU A 507 -6.92 0.43 -24.39
C LEU A 507 -6.59 1.86 -24.83
N TRP A 508 -7.63 2.67 -24.95
CA TRP A 508 -7.52 4.07 -25.37
C TRP A 508 -7.94 5.01 -24.26
N ARG A 509 -7.27 6.17 -24.19
CA ARG A 509 -7.68 7.29 -23.33
C ARG A 509 -7.30 8.62 -23.98
N GLY A 510 -8.26 9.53 -24.08
CA GLY A 510 -7.99 10.88 -24.54
C GLY A 510 -7.34 11.73 -23.46
N MET A 511 -6.58 12.75 -23.87
CA MET A 511 -6.15 13.84 -23.01
C MET A 511 -6.17 15.16 -23.80
N ARG A 512 -6.80 16.19 -23.21
CA ARG A 512 -6.85 17.54 -23.78
C ARG A 512 -5.55 18.27 -23.47
N GLY A 513 -4.98 18.91 -24.50
CA GLY A 513 -3.70 19.60 -24.41
C GLY A 513 -2.55 18.79 -25.03
N ALA A 514 -1.35 19.37 -24.98
CA ALA A 514 -0.12 18.73 -25.41
C ALA A 514 0.70 18.26 -24.21
N VAL A 515 1.38 17.11 -24.34
CA VAL A 515 2.36 16.65 -23.36
C VAL A 515 3.48 17.69 -23.21
N PRO A 516 3.90 18.06 -21.97
CA PRO A 516 5.05 18.96 -21.76
C PRO A 516 6.34 18.45 -22.40
N SER A 517 7.27 19.36 -22.76
CA SER A 517 8.61 18.98 -23.24
C SER A 517 9.37 18.15 -22.21
N SER A 518 9.21 18.48 -20.92
CA SER A 518 9.86 17.81 -19.79
C SER A 518 9.50 16.32 -19.65
N PHE A 519 8.39 15.87 -20.26
CA PHE A 519 8.07 14.44 -20.33
C PHE A 519 9.09 13.66 -21.17
N TRP A 520 9.72 14.33 -22.15
CA TRP A 520 10.67 13.75 -23.09
C TRP A 520 12.14 14.04 -22.72
N GLU A 521 12.41 14.76 -21.64
CA GLU A 521 13.76 15.15 -21.23
C GLU A 521 14.42 14.06 -20.36
N GLU A 522 15.72 13.82 -20.52
CA GLU A 522 16.53 12.97 -19.63
C GLU A 522 16.95 13.77 -18.39
N ASP A 523 16.86 13.17 -17.19
CA ASP A 523 17.19 13.85 -15.92
C ASP A 523 18.71 14.08 -15.81
N SER A 524 19.12 15.29 -15.41
CA SER A 524 20.53 15.68 -15.21
C SER A 524 21.02 15.50 -13.76
N GLY A 525 20.23 14.85 -12.91
CA GLY A 525 20.57 14.55 -11.51
C GLY A 525 21.56 13.39 -11.34
N PHE A 526 22.37 13.45 -10.28
CA PHE A 526 23.55 12.62 -9.96
C PHE A 526 23.31 11.10 -9.75
N ILE A 527 22.21 10.53 -10.25
CA ILE A 527 21.96 9.08 -10.29
C ILE A 527 21.70 8.67 -11.75
N PRO A 528 22.60 7.90 -12.39
CA PRO A 528 22.41 7.50 -13.78
C PRO A 528 21.35 6.39 -13.83
N THR A 529 20.13 6.73 -14.24
CA THR A 529 19.14 5.72 -14.65
C THR A 529 18.40 6.18 -15.90
N SER A 530 18.62 5.46 -16.99
CA SER A 530 17.92 5.52 -18.28
C SER A 530 16.43 5.14 -18.21
N ALA A 531 15.83 5.11 -17.01
CA ALA A 531 14.49 4.59 -16.72
C ALA A 531 13.42 5.69 -16.48
N ARG A 532 13.80 6.97 -16.56
CA ARG A 532 12.96 8.09 -16.07
C ARG A 532 12.32 8.95 -17.17
N GLN A 533 12.61 8.68 -18.45
CA GLN A 533 12.04 9.41 -19.58
C GLN A 533 10.65 8.84 -19.94
N GLY A 534 9.67 9.72 -20.20
CA GLY A 534 8.36 9.34 -20.70
C GLY A 534 7.42 8.72 -19.65
N VAL A 535 7.55 9.09 -18.38
CA VAL A 535 6.68 8.59 -17.29
C VAL A 535 5.63 9.64 -16.89
N VAL A 536 4.40 9.19 -16.66
CA VAL A 536 3.29 10.02 -16.16
C VAL A 536 2.45 9.23 -15.15
N VAL A 537 1.91 9.92 -14.13
CA VAL A 537 1.05 9.33 -13.09
C VAL A 537 -0.33 10.00 -13.12
N GLU A 538 -1.41 9.19 -13.12
CA GLU A 538 -2.77 9.64 -12.84
C GLU A 538 -3.08 9.38 -11.34
N PRO A 539 -3.23 10.42 -10.51
CA PRO A 539 -3.51 10.26 -9.08
C PRO A 539 -4.95 9.87 -8.76
N ALA A 540 -5.88 9.91 -9.73
CA ALA A 540 -7.27 9.51 -9.59
C ALA A 540 -7.58 8.22 -10.35
N PHE A 541 -8.83 7.76 -10.33
CA PHE A 541 -9.22 6.61 -11.16
C PHE A 541 -9.05 6.98 -12.65
N MET A 542 -8.41 6.09 -13.40
CA MET A 542 -8.13 6.32 -14.82
C MET A 542 -9.09 5.49 -15.68
N SER A 543 -10.14 6.14 -16.17
CA SER A 543 -11.08 5.53 -17.12
C SER A 543 -10.45 5.42 -18.51
N THR A 544 -10.48 4.23 -19.08
CA THR A 544 -10.02 3.92 -20.44
C THR A 544 -11.11 3.15 -21.16
N SER A 545 -11.02 3.02 -22.48
CA SER A 545 -12.00 2.29 -23.28
C SER A 545 -11.32 1.26 -24.18
N ARG A 546 -12.04 0.20 -24.57
CA ARG A 546 -11.67 -0.66 -25.71
C ARG A 546 -12.10 -0.09 -27.07
N LEU A 547 -12.78 1.06 -27.06
CA LEU A 547 -13.31 1.72 -28.24
C LEU A 547 -12.57 3.03 -28.46
N GLU A 548 -11.64 3.03 -29.41
CA GLU A 548 -10.86 4.22 -29.79
C GLU A 548 -11.73 5.45 -30.04
N GLN A 549 -12.80 5.28 -30.82
CA GLN A 549 -13.70 6.37 -31.20
C GLN A 549 -14.38 7.00 -29.98
N ALA A 550 -14.75 6.19 -28.97
CA ALA A 550 -15.36 6.71 -27.75
C ALA A 550 -14.42 7.71 -27.07
N CYS A 551 -13.11 7.44 -27.01
CA CYS A 551 -12.13 8.37 -26.43
C CYS A 551 -11.89 9.62 -27.29
N ILE A 552 -11.87 9.48 -28.62
CA ILE A 552 -11.76 10.61 -29.55
C ILE A 552 -12.98 11.54 -29.39
N ASP A 553 -14.17 11.00 -29.14
CA ASP A 553 -15.41 11.75 -29.00
C ASP A 553 -15.38 12.80 -27.87
N PHE A 554 -14.60 12.56 -26.81
CA PHE A 554 -14.43 13.49 -25.68
C PHE A 554 -13.32 14.55 -25.85
N MET A 555 -12.49 14.46 -26.91
CA MET A 555 -11.42 15.42 -27.18
C MET A 555 -11.93 16.81 -27.56
N GLN A 556 -11.11 17.84 -27.33
CA GLN A 556 -11.45 19.20 -27.76
C GLN A 556 -11.37 19.34 -29.28
N ALA A 557 -12.33 20.04 -29.87
CA ALA A 557 -12.36 20.29 -31.31
C ALA A 557 -11.15 21.13 -31.74
N ASP A 558 -11.01 22.35 -31.22
CA ASP A 558 -10.06 23.33 -31.77
C ASP A 558 -8.77 23.48 -30.93
N GLY A 559 -8.06 22.37 -30.70
CA GLY A 559 -6.81 22.41 -29.92
C GLY A 559 -6.00 21.10 -29.96
N PRO A 560 -4.75 21.09 -29.46
CA PRO A 560 -3.94 19.88 -29.41
C PRO A 560 -4.55 18.88 -28.42
N ASN A 561 -4.57 17.61 -28.79
CA ASN A 561 -4.93 16.51 -27.90
C ASN A 561 -3.86 15.41 -27.95
N VAL A 562 -3.97 14.46 -27.03
CA VAL A 562 -3.17 13.24 -26.97
C VAL A 562 -4.13 12.06 -26.88
N LEU A 563 -3.84 11.01 -27.64
CA LEU A 563 -4.50 9.71 -27.52
C LEU A 563 -3.48 8.74 -26.94
N TRP A 564 -3.69 8.34 -25.69
CA TRP A 564 -2.89 7.29 -25.06
C TRP A 564 -3.34 5.94 -25.61
N VAL A 565 -2.41 5.20 -26.20
CA VAL A 565 -2.58 3.79 -26.55
C VAL A 565 -1.90 2.98 -25.46
N ILE A 566 -2.69 2.48 -24.53
CA ILE A 566 -2.23 1.78 -23.34
C ILE A 566 -2.22 0.30 -23.68
N GLN A 567 -1.05 -0.33 -23.62
CA GLN A 567 -0.93 -1.79 -23.74
C GLN A 567 -0.99 -2.38 -22.32
N PRO A 568 -2.10 -3.02 -21.93
CA PRO A 568 -2.18 -3.66 -20.62
C PRO A 568 -1.13 -4.77 -20.52
N GLN A 569 -0.69 -5.05 -19.30
CA GLN A 569 0.25 -6.14 -19.04
C GLN A 569 -0.39 -7.16 -18.08
N PRO A 570 -0.07 -8.46 -18.24
CA PRO A 570 -0.39 -9.42 -17.19
C PRO A 570 0.32 -9.02 -15.90
N ALA A 571 -0.18 -9.48 -14.76
CA ALA A 571 0.55 -9.38 -13.51
C ALA A 571 1.80 -10.28 -13.58
N THR A 572 2.89 -9.80 -14.18
CA THR A 572 4.14 -10.54 -14.32
C THR A 572 5.13 -10.18 -13.22
N GLY A 573 5.78 -11.20 -12.64
CA GLY A 573 7.09 -11.03 -12.00
C GLY A 573 7.11 -10.84 -10.49
N GLY A 574 6.16 -11.40 -9.73
CA GLY A 574 6.20 -11.33 -8.26
C GLY A 574 5.94 -9.94 -7.66
N VAL A 575 5.81 -8.91 -8.50
CA VAL A 575 5.30 -7.59 -8.12
C VAL A 575 3.77 -7.66 -8.09
N ASP A 576 3.30 -8.15 -6.97
CA ASP A 576 1.97 -8.68 -6.71
C ASP A 576 0.92 -7.55 -6.50
N CYS A 577 1.23 -6.33 -6.95
CA CYS A 577 0.67 -5.07 -6.46
C CYS A 577 0.02 -4.20 -7.55
N ALA A 578 0.44 -4.36 -8.81
CA ALA A 578 0.01 -3.48 -9.87
C ALA A 578 -0.97 -4.18 -10.81
N PHE A 579 -2.22 -3.69 -10.80
CA PHE A 579 -3.27 -4.11 -11.73
C PHE A 579 -3.02 -3.53 -13.12
N HIS A 580 -1.92 -3.95 -13.75
CA HIS A 580 -1.50 -3.48 -15.07
C HIS A 580 -2.49 -3.82 -16.19
N SER A 581 -3.46 -4.69 -15.92
CA SER A 581 -4.55 -5.04 -16.82
C SER A 581 -5.74 -4.07 -16.78
N GLY A 582 -5.91 -3.31 -15.69
CA GLY A 582 -7.15 -2.60 -15.38
C GLY A 582 -8.32 -3.58 -15.13
N ALA A 583 -9.48 -3.05 -14.76
CA ALA A 583 -10.69 -3.83 -14.54
C ALA A 583 -11.79 -3.43 -15.53
N SER A 584 -12.32 -4.39 -16.29
CA SER A 584 -13.53 -4.14 -17.06
C SER A 584 -14.70 -3.90 -16.11
N VAL A 585 -15.35 -2.75 -16.26
CA VAL A 585 -16.52 -2.36 -15.46
C VAL A 585 -17.79 -2.33 -16.28
N SER A 586 -17.76 -2.77 -17.54
CA SER A 586 -18.87 -2.68 -18.50
C SER A 586 -20.18 -3.31 -17.97
N ILE A 587 -20.12 -4.37 -17.16
CA ILE A 587 -21.31 -5.01 -16.55
C ILE A 587 -22.00 -4.15 -15.48
N LEU A 588 -21.26 -3.19 -14.89
CA LEU A 588 -21.75 -2.28 -13.85
C LEU A 588 -21.87 -0.84 -14.33
N SER A 589 -21.22 -0.47 -15.43
CA SER A 589 -21.16 0.89 -15.92
C SER A 589 -22.55 1.44 -16.22
N GLN A 590 -22.75 2.72 -15.91
CA GLN A 590 -23.93 3.45 -16.34
C GLN A 590 -23.93 3.71 -17.86
N PHE A 591 -22.78 3.61 -18.53
CA PHE A 591 -22.63 3.87 -19.97
C PHE A 591 -22.03 2.65 -20.68
N ALA A 592 -22.89 1.72 -21.09
CA ALA A 592 -22.45 0.47 -21.72
C ALA A 592 -21.66 0.69 -23.02
N HIS A 593 -21.96 1.77 -23.75
CA HIS A 593 -21.29 2.10 -25.02
C HIS A 593 -19.85 2.60 -24.85
N GLU A 594 -19.38 2.86 -23.63
CA GLU A 594 -18.00 3.28 -23.37
C GLU A 594 -17.03 2.09 -23.33
N ASP A 595 -17.53 0.85 -23.22
CA ASP A 595 -16.74 -0.37 -22.98
C ASP A 595 -15.52 -0.14 -22.06
N GLU A 596 -15.84 0.37 -20.88
CA GLU A 596 -14.88 0.98 -19.98
C GLU A 596 -14.01 -0.06 -19.25
N VAL A 597 -12.71 0.21 -19.26
CA VAL A 597 -11.72 -0.45 -18.39
C VAL A 597 -11.16 0.62 -17.44
N LEU A 598 -11.36 0.40 -16.14
CA LEU A 598 -11.01 1.34 -15.09
C LEU A 598 -9.72 0.90 -14.38
N PHE A 599 -8.76 1.80 -14.27
CA PHE A 599 -7.57 1.59 -13.45
C PHE A 599 -7.68 2.32 -12.11
N ALA A 600 -7.01 1.74 -11.10
CA ALA A 600 -6.97 2.29 -9.76
C ALA A 600 -6.19 3.64 -9.72
N PRO A 601 -6.42 4.46 -8.68
CA PRO A 601 -5.68 5.70 -8.46
C PRO A 601 -4.18 5.46 -8.29
N GLY A 602 -3.37 6.40 -8.77
CA GLY A 602 -1.91 6.28 -8.76
C GLY A 602 -1.35 5.46 -9.93
N THR A 603 -2.16 5.16 -10.96
CA THR A 603 -1.69 4.41 -12.13
C THR A 603 -0.60 5.19 -12.86
N MET A 604 0.54 4.53 -13.05
CA MET A 604 1.67 5.07 -13.78
C MET A 604 1.72 4.49 -15.20
N LEU A 605 1.96 5.37 -16.16
CA LEU A 605 2.14 5.04 -17.57
C LEU A 605 3.56 5.43 -18.00
N ARG A 606 4.24 4.51 -18.69
CA ARG A 606 5.56 4.73 -19.28
C ARG A 606 5.48 4.64 -20.80
N ALA A 607 6.02 5.63 -21.49
CA ALA A 607 6.15 5.64 -22.94
C ALA A 607 7.00 4.45 -23.41
N THR A 608 6.52 3.78 -24.44
CA THR A 608 7.27 2.71 -25.10
C THR A 608 8.51 3.28 -25.82
N PRO A 609 9.59 2.51 -25.99
CA PRO A 609 10.79 2.97 -26.71
C PRO A 609 10.51 3.54 -28.10
N GLU A 610 9.53 2.98 -28.82
CA GLU A 610 9.03 3.49 -30.10
C GLU A 610 8.55 4.94 -29.98
N SER A 611 7.73 5.22 -28.97
CA SER A 611 7.18 6.57 -28.71
C SER A 611 8.27 7.52 -28.22
N THR A 612 9.20 7.04 -27.39
CA THR A 612 10.32 7.84 -26.88
C THR A 612 11.29 8.24 -28.00
N THR A 613 11.51 7.36 -28.98
CA THR A 613 12.36 7.61 -30.16
C THR A 613 11.68 8.58 -31.13
N ALA A 614 10.37 8.44 -31.34
CA ALA A 614 9.59 9.34 -32.20
C ALA A 614 9.47 10.78 -31.65
N ARG A 615 9.63 10.95 -30.32
CA ARG A 615 9.55 12.22 -29.57
C ARG A 615 8.28 13.03 -29.90
N ALA A 616 8.23 14.29 -29.46
CA ALA A 616 7.21 15.27 -29.83
C ALA A 616 7.22 15.68 -31.33
N SER A 617 7.99 15.01 -32.20
CA SER A 617 8.08 15.29 -33.64
C SER A 617 7.07 14.53 -34.49
N ALA A 618 6.33 13.57 -33.93
CA ALA A 618 5.28 12.86 -34.67
C ALA A 618 4.22 13.85 -35.21
N PRO A 619 3.76 13.67 -36.47
CA PRO A 619 2.69 14.48 -37.03
C PRO A 619 1.41 14.31 -36.22
N PHE A 620 0.56 15.32 -36.23
CA PHE A 620 -0.76 15.19 -35.65
C PHE A 620 -1.67 14.45 -36.61
N GLU A 621 -2.58 13.66 -36.04
CA GLU A 621 -3.69 13.04 -36.74
C GLU A 621 -4.94 13.91 -36.61
N GLU A 622 -5.85 13.76 -37.58
CA GLU A 622 -7.08 14.54 -37.66
C GLU A 622 -8.30 13.61 -37.74
N ALA A 623 -9.28 13.83 -36.86
CA ALA A 623 -10.59 13.18 -36.90
C ALA A 623 -11.69 14.24 -36.83
N GLY A 624 -12.25 14.59 -37.99
CA GLY A 624 -13.18 15.70 -38.11
C GLY A 624 -12.49 17.03 -37.77
N LYS A 625 -12.96 17.73 -36.73
CA LYS A 625 -12.32 18.97 -36.25
C LYS A 625 -11.18 18.73 -35.26
N LYS A 626 -11.03 17.50 -34.75
CA LYS A 626 -10.12 17.19 -33.64
C LYS A 626 -8.74 16.87 -34.15
N ARG A 627 -7.73 17.44 -33.49
CA ARG A 627 -6.31 17.22 -33.80
C ARG A 627 -5.60 16.58 -32.61
N TYR A 628 -4.94 15.44 -32.81
CA TYR A 628 -4.32 14.68 -31.71
C TYR A 628 -3.01 13.99 -32.07
N ARG A 629 -2.27 13.54 -31.05
CA ARG A 629 -1.07 12.71 -31.19
C ARG A 629 -1.25 11.40 -30.46
N MET A 630 -0.92 10.30 -31.12
CA MET A 630 -0.90 8.99 -30.48
C MET A 630 0.41 8.78 -29.73
N ILE A 631 0.32 8.32 -28.49
CA ILE A 631 1.48 7.93 -27.67
C ILE A 631 1.21 6.55 -27.10
N LYS A 632 2.07 5.58 -27.45
CA LYS A 632 1.98 4.22 -26.93
C LYS A 632 2.67 4.15 -25.57
N VAL A 633 1.94 3.68 -24.57
CA VAL A 633 2.39 3.55 -23.18
C VAL A 633 2.09 2.17 -22.64
N VAL A 634 2.86 1.77 -21.64
CA VAL A 634 2.59 0.58 -20.82
C VAL A 634 2.35 1.01 -19.38
N PRO A 635 1.40 0.40 -18.66
CA PRO A 635 1.33 0.51 -17.21
C PRO A 635 2.65 0.03 -16.60
N SER A 636 3.17 0.76 -15.61
CA SER A 636 4.43 0.44 -14.96
C SER A 636 4.31 0.53 -13.45
N VAL A 637 5.17 -0.21 -12.77
CA VAL A 637 5.57 0.01 -11.37
C VAL A 637 6.85 0.85 -11.32
N PHE A 638 7.19 1.38 -10.15
CA PHE A 638 8.39 2.23 -9.97
C PHE A 638 9.70 1.45 -10.05
#